data_AF-A0A2A5FQ95-F1
#
_entry.id   AF-A0A2A5FQ95-F1
#
_cell.length_a   1.000
_cell.length_b   1.000
_cell.length_c   1.000
_cell.angle_alpha   90.00
_cell.angle_beta   90.00
_cell.angle_gamma   90.00
#
_symmetry.space_group_name_H-M   'P 1'
#
loop_
_entity.id
_entity.type
_entity.pdbx_description
1 polymer ?
#
loop_
_entity_poly.entity_id
_entity_poly.type
_entity_poly.pdbx_seq_one_letter_code
_entity_poly.pdbx_strand_id
1 'polypeptide(L)'
;MRIFIFVRANQPYKGLKISYLNYFNYRLLTVLFSLWFGLLYSDFLSQTPPYSVLTVDDGVSPGVIMFSSIQSANQIYLSAFNEAAEPVFSSHSPVKGFIFEPWGDDEFVFYDYSIRNWVVVDSDLHPTDTLGVNLLSETDYHDVHRYEDGSYLFVNNEYVTMDLTSFGGVENADVIEPVLRHMTAEGELIREWHGLDHFPISVGLGLTFQIVDYLHWNAFDIDSLGGILMSFRSISSVVRLNPDDWSVDWELGGAGNDFIIQDEGWGVFHNQHDINDIGNGHFLLFDNSITSQSQPGHSRVVEYEIDTVGMTASKVWSYSHPQEFYTPAQGSVERLDNGNTLIAWGNANSSQGTGTVITEINQEEEIVWEIEMGPYFTVYRARKFPESEVLGCRDEFALNYDGGVLVDNGSCYFGVDNDGDGMLDSEGDCDDSDASIYLGATEIPNDGIDQDCDGEDFIFIPGCTNSTASNFNPEATDEDGSCVFHIELNIDIFGNEGGVMLFTDLGIVEGTHVNFGVWRFDLLIPTGDFPYHFINGAGVDEIIDRNIFVEGPLSLEVVCFNSVYPCYGCSDPDFIDFNPYSISDNTLCLTTSSFGCTYLNALNFNPANNIDDGSCIFDQCDNSSCPNDLNSDGTISTDDLLILLIEWGTICQ
;
A
#
# COMPACT_ATOMS: atom_id res chain seq x y z
N MET A 1 -32.64 -1.96 38.18
CA MET A 1 -33.86 -2.70 38.60
C MET A 1 -33.86 -4.02 37.85
N ARG A 2 -33.24 -5.08 38.40
CA ARG A 2 -33.04 -6.38 37.73
C ARG A 2 -34.31 -7.24 37.86
N ILE A 3 -34.88 -7.68 36.74
CA ILE A 3 -35.96 -8.68 36.72
C ILE A 3 -35.32 -10.04 36.40
N PHE A 4 -35.22 -10.89 37.42
CA PHE A 4 -34.92 -12.32 37.25
C PHE A 4 -36.17 -13.05 36.75
N ILE A 5 -36.07 -13.81 35.66
CA ILE A 5 -37.07 -14.81 35.28
C ILE A 5 -36.41 -16.19 35.36
N PHE A 6 -36.71 -16.91 36.45
CA PHE A 6 -36.46 -18.34 36.56
C PHE A 6 -37.49 -19.10 35.71
N VAL A 7 -37.02 -19.93 34.76
CA VAL A 7 -37.86 -20.96 34.14
C VAL A 7 -37.46 -22.33 34.72
N ARG A 8 -38.30 -22.86 35.61
CA ARG A 8 -38.24 -24.25 36.08
C ARG A 8 -38.77 -25.17 34.98
N ALA A 9 -37.95 -26.12 34.54
CA ALA A 9 -38.38 -27.24 33.68
C ALA A 9 -39.16 -28.28 34.50
N ASN A 10 -40.35 -28.67 34.03
CA ASN A 10 -40.98 -29.95 34.37
C ASN A 10 -42.05 -30.35 33.32
N GLN A 11 -41.64 -31.24 32.41
CA GLN A 11 -42.36 -32.35 31.70
C GLN A 11 -43.78 -32.14 31.07
N PRO A 12 -44.15 -32.96 30.05
CA PRO A 12 -44.91 -32.51 28.88
C PRO A 12 -46.39 -32.94 28.86
N TYR A 13 -47.25 -32.14 28.21
CA TYR A 13 -48.56 -32.60 27.72
C TYR A 13 -48.93 -32.00 26.36
N LYS A 14 -49.40 -32.90 25.47
CA LYS A 14 -49.83 -32.72 24.08
C LYS A 14 -51.07 -31.81 23.93
N GLY A 15 -51.14 -31.08 22.81
CA GLY A 15 -52.41 -30.79 22.10
C GLY A 15 -52.68 -29.34 21.65
N LEU A 16 -52.42 -29.08 20.36
CA LEU A 16 -52.94 -28.03 19.47
C LEU A 16 -53.59 -26.73 20.05
N LYS A 17 -52.94 -25.59 19.76
CA LYS A 17 -53.52 -24.45 19.01
C LYS A 17 -52.39 -23.50 18.55
N ILE A 18 -51.81 -23.81 17.38
CA ILE A 18 -50.97 -22.88 16.64
C ILE A 18 -51.91 -22.04 15.77
N SER A 19 -52.14 -20.78 16.14
CA SER A 19 -52.35 -19.70 15.18
C SER A 19 -52.48 -18.35 15.91
N TYR A 20 -51.79 -17.35 15.38
CA TYR A 20 -51.83 -15.91 15.72
C TYR A 20 -50.97 -15.37 16.88
N LEU A 21 -50.80 -16.05 18.03
CA LEU A 21 -49.97 -15.47 19.11
C LEU A 21 -48.44 -15.52 18.84
N ASN A 22 -47.93 -16.61 18.25
CA ASN A 22 -46.49 -16.74 17.96
C ASN A 22 -46.02 -15.82 16.84
N TYR A 23 -46.86 -15.51 15.85
CA TYR A 23 -46.50 -14.61 14.76
C TYR A 23 -46.44 -13.15 15.21
N PHE A 24 -47.31 -12.76 16.15
CA PHE A 24 -47.30 -11.42 16.74
C PHE A 24 -46.07 -11.24 17.64
N ASN A 25 -45.73 -12.23 18.46
CA ASN A 25 -44.53 -12.19 19.29
C ASN A 25 -43.23 -12.25 18.47
N TYR A 26 -43.18 -13.02 17.38
CA TYR A 26 -42.01 -13.06 16.50
C TYR A 26 -41.81 -11.74 15.75
N ARG A 27 -42.90 -11.12 15.27
CA ARG A 27 -42.86 -9.77 14.67
C ARG A 27 -42.53 -8.69 15.69
N LEU A 28 -43.00 -8.81 16.93
CA LEU A 28 -42.65 -7.88 17.99
C LEU A 28 -41.17 -8.02 18.36
N LEU A 29 -40.64 -9.25 18.43
CA LEU A 29 -39.21 -9.53 18.65
C LEU A 29 -38.35 -9.03 17.50
N THR A 30 -38.72 -9.27 16.24
CA THR A 30 -37.97 -8.71 15.09
C THR A 30 -38.07 -7.19 15.03
N VAL A 31 -39.22 -6.59 15.32
CA VAL A 31 -39.35 -5.12 15.39
C VAL A 31 -38.56 -4.55 16.57
N LEU A 32 -38.58 -5.19 17.73
CA LEU A 32 -37.77 -4.78 18.88
C LEU A 32 -36.28 -4.96 18.60
N PHE A 33 -35.87 -6.06 17.96
CA PHE A 33 -34.48 -6.32 17.57
C PHE A 33 -34.03 -5.32 16.51
N SER A 34 -34.82 -5.03 15.47
CA SER A 34 -34.52 -4.00 14.46
C SER A 34 -34.56 -2.58 15.02
N LEU A 35 -35.40 -2.29 16.02
CA LEU A 35 -35.39 -1.01 16.73
C LEU A 35 -34.18 -0.89 17.66
N TRP A 36 -33.74 -1.98 18.28
CA TRP A 36 -32.55 -2.02 19.14
C TRP A 36 -31.26 -1.91 18.31
N PHE A 37 -31.17 -2.66 17.21
CA PHE A 37 -30.09 -2.54 16.22
C PHE A 37 -30.09 -1.15 15.58
N GLY A 38 -31.27 -0.61 15.23
CA GLY A 38 -31.39 0.75 14.71
C GLY A 38 -31.00 1.84 15.72
N LEU A 39 -31.23 1.62 17.02
CA LEU A 39 -30.82 2.52 18.10
C LEU A 39 -29.31 2.43 18.37
N LEU A 40 -28.75 1.23 18.49
CA LEU A 40 -27.31 1.01 18.63
C LEU A 40 -26.52 1.55 17.44
N TYR A 41 -27.00 1.30 16.22
CA TYR A 41 -26.40 1.82 15.00
C TYR A 41 -26.53 3.36 14.91
N SER A 42 -27.63 3.94 15.40
CA SER A 42 -27.77 5.40 15.46
C SER A 42 -26.90 6.05 16.54
N ASP A 43 -26.69 5.37 17.67
CA ASP A 43 -25.80 5.84 18.73
C ASP A 43 -24.35 5.77 18.25
N PHE A 44 -23.91 4.66 17.63
CA PHE A 44 -22.58 4.54 17.04
C PHE A 44 -22.32 5.62 15.97
N LEU A 45 -23.25 5.83 15.03
CA LEU A 45 -23.14 6.90 14.02
C LEU A 45 -23.08 8.32 14.63
N SER A 46 -23.58 8.53 15.85
CA SER A 46 -23.47 9.82 16.54
C SER A 46 -22.11 10.01 17.22
N GLN A 47 -21.43 8.91 17.55
CA GLN A 47 -20.13 8.87 18.20
C GLN A 47 -18.98 8.84 17.20
N THR A 48 -19.23 8.62 15.91
CA THR A 48 -18.22 8.54 14.86
C THR A 48 -18.24 9.80 13.97
N PRO A 49 -17.09 10.44 13.73
CA PRO A 49 -17.03 11.55 12.79
C PRO A 49 -17.32 11.04 11.36
N PRO A 50 -17.89 11.87 10.47
CA PRO A 50 -17.97 11.52 9.06
C PRO A 50 -16.56 11.31 8.49
N TYR A 51 -16.38 10.29 7.65
CA TYR A 51 -15.13 10.00 6.95
C TYR A 51 -15.43 9.20 5.67
N SER A 52 -14.43 9.08 4.80
CA SER A 52 -14.43 8.20 3.63
C SER A 52 -13.12 7.45 3.51
N VAL A 53 -13.20 6.16 3.20
CA VAL A 53 -12.04 5.32 2.88
C VAL A 53 -11.65 5.59 1.42
N LEU A 54 -10.39 5.94 1.20
CA LEU A 54 -9.81 6.19 -0.12
C LEU A 54 -8.99 5.01 -0.62
N THR A 55 -8.26 4.32 0.25
CA THR A 55 -7.42 3.16 -0.09
C THR A 55 -7.25 2.22 1.10
N VAL A 56 -7.27 0.91 0.84
CA VAL A 56 -6.89 -0.19 1.75
C VAL A 56 -6.31 -1.30 0.87
N ASP A 57 -5.12 -1.80 1.19
CA ASP A 57 -4.37 -2.83 0.45
C ASP A 57 -3.70 -3.81 1.45
N ASP A 58 -3.15 -4.92 0.99
CA ASP A 58 -2.55 -5.98 1.84
C ASP A 58 -1.19 -5.58 2.46
N GLY A 59 -0.68 -4.39 2.15
CA GLY A 59 0.63 -3.87 2.59
C GLY A 59 0.60 -2.98 3.83
N VAL A 60 -0.55 -2.87 4.50
CA VAL A 60 -0.73 -1.99 5.68
C VAL A 60 0.01 -2.58 6.88
N SER A 61 0.65 -1.72 7.65
CA SER A 61 1.36 -2.09 8.87
C SER A 61 0.37 -2.52 9.95
N PRO A 62 0.63 -3.60 10.71
CA PRO A 62 -0.30 -4.04 11.73
C PRO A 62 -0.59 -3.01 12.82
N GLY A 63 -1.81 -2.98 13.32
CA GLY A 63 -2.20 -2.17 14.48
C GLY A 63 -3.27 -1.11 14.20
N VAL A 64 -3.51 -0.25 15.19
CA VAL A 64 -4.61 0.72 15.21
C VAL A 64 -4.11 2.16 15.13
N ILE A 65 -4.70 2.94 14.23
CA ILE A 65 -4.38 4.36 14.07
C ILE A 65 -5.28 5.17 15.00
N MET A 66 -4.69 5.78 16.02
CA MET A 66 -5.39 6.63 16.99
C MET A 66 -5.17 8.11 16.69
N PHE A 67 -6.24 8.90 16.81
CA PHE A 67 -6.19 10.34 16.63
C PHE A 67 -7.42 11.04 17.22
N SER A 68 -7.35 12.37 17.31
CA SER A 68 -8.51 13.21 17.56
C SER A 68 -8.85 14.06 16.34
N SER A 69 -10.11 13.99 15.89
CA SER A 69 -10.61 14.83 14.80
C SER A 69 -11.44 15.98 15.33
N ILE A 70 -11.18 17.19 14.81
CA ILE A 70 -11.75 18.44 15.31
C ILE A 70 -12.36 19.23 14.17
N GLN A 71 -13.65 19.54 14.27
CA GLN A 71 -14.31 20.52 13.40
C GLN A 71 -14.65 21.81 14.16
N SER A 72 -14.99 21.68 15.44
CA SER A 72 -15.24 22.80 16.35
C SER A 72 -15.13 22.33 17.80
N ALA A 73 -15.18 23.24 18.77
CA ALA A 73 -15.18 22.89 20.19
C ALA A 73 -16.30 21.88 20.60
N ASN A 74 -17.41 21.87 19.87
CA ASN A 74 -18.52 20.94 20.12
C ASN A 74 -18.44 19.66 19.27
N GLN A 75 -17.52 19.59 18.32
CA GLN A 75 -17.36 18.49 17.38
C GLN A 75 -15.90 18.07 17.40
N ILE A 76 -15.57 17.38 18.48
CA ILE A 76 -14.28 16.71 18.68
C ILE A 76 -14.61 15.23 18.90
N TYR A 77 -13.87 14.37 18.24
CA TYR A 77 -14.04 12.92 18.33
C TYR A 77 -12.69 12.29 18.65
N LEU A 78 -12.69 11.39 19.63
CA LEU A 78 -11.59 10.48 19.89
C LEU A 78 -11.83 9.25 19.03
N SER A 79 -10.84 8.80 18.25
CA SER A 79 -11.05 7.75 17.27
C SER A 79 -9.85 6.81 17.19
N ALA A 80 -10.14 5.52 16.97
CA ALA A 80 -9.17 4.51 16.59
C ALA A 80 -9.70 3.72 15.39
N PHE A 81 -8.85 3.52 14.38
CA PHE A 81 -9.18 2.80 13.14
C PHE A 81 -8.25 1.61 12.94
N ASN A 82 -8.78 0.49 12.45
CA ASN A 82 -7.99 -0.69 12.10
C ASN A 82 -7.41 -0.61 10.66
N GLU A 83 -6.69 -1.66 10.28
CA GLU A 83 -6.08 -1.85 8.96
C GLU A 83 -7.11 -1.87 7.82
N ALA A 84 -8.35 -2.29 8.08
CA ALA A 84 -9.45 -2.23 7.13
C ALA A 84 -10.08 -0.82 6.97
N ALA A 85 -9.51 0.20 7.63
CA ALA A 85 -10.03 1.56 7.70
C ALA A 85 -11.42 1.65 8.34
N GLU A 86 -11.72 0.72 9.25
CA GLU A 86 -12.95 0.68 10.03
C GLU A 86 -12.71 1.22 11.44
N PRO A 87 -13.63 2.04 11.98
CA PRO A 87 -13.52 2.56 13.34
C PRO A 87 -13.74 1.42 14.34
N VAL A 88 -12.70 1.04 15.07
CA VAL A 88 -12.80 0.08 16.17
C VAL A 88 -13.19 0.77 17.48
N PHE A 89 -12.85 2.05 17.63
CA PHE A 89 -13.29 2.90 18.73
C PHE A 89 -13.66 4.29 18.21
N SER A 90 -14.78 4.84 18.69
CA SER A 90 -15.07 6.26 18.50
C SER A 90 -15.94 6.81 19.62
N SER A 91 -15.60 8.02 20.07
CA SER A 91 -16.32 8.74 21.11
C SER A 91 -16.44 10.22 20.77
N HIS A 92 -17.67 10.73 20.73
CA HIS A 92 -17.95 12.16 20.63
C HIS A 92 -17.60 12.83 21.96
N SER A 93 -16.51 13.58 21.97
CA SER A 93 -15.91 14.14 23.17
C SER A 93 -15.77 15.67 23.06
N PRO A 94 -16.88 16.43 23.12
CA PRO A 94 -16.83 17.89 23.08
C PRO A 94 -15.77 18.46 24.03
N VAL A 95 -15.04 19.47 23.56
CA VAL A 95 -13.95 20.18 24.26
C VAL A 95 -12.78 19.31 24.76
N LYS A 96 -12.69 18.04 24.37
CA LYS A 96 -11.68 17.09 24.86
C LYS A 96 -11.04 16.34 23.68
N GLY A 97 -9.73 16.42 23.52
CA GLY A 97 -9.01 15.77 22.42
C GLY A 97 -7.76 16.53 22.03
N PHE A 98 -7.63 16.82 20.72
CA PHE A 98 -6.42 17.35 20.06
C PHE A 98 -5.34 16.29 19.85
N ILE A 99 -4.84 15.72 20.95
CA ILE A 99 -4.08 14.47 20.96
C ILE A 99 -4.89 13.47 21.80
N PHE A 100 -4.87 12.21 21.37
CA PHE A 100 -5.48 11.10 22.08
C PHE A 100 -4.64 9.85 21.85
N GLU A 101 -4.03 9.36 22.92
CA GLU A 101 -3.07 8.26 22.86
C GLU A 101 -3.02 7.51 24.20
N PRO A 102 -2.51 6.27 24.22
CA PRO A 102 -2.23 5.51 25.43
C PRO A 102 -1.31 6.26 26.40
N TRP A 103 -1.52 6.04 27.69
CA TRP A 103 -0.78 6.66 28.81
C TRP A 103 -0.33 5.57 29.79
N GLY A 104 0.67 4.78 29.39
CA GLY A 104 1.03 3.55 30.12
C GLY A 104 0.01 2.43 29.88
N ASP A 105 0.02 1.42 30.75
CA ASP A 105 -0.68 0.15 30.48
C ASP A 105 -2.22 0.26 30.57
N ASP A 106 -2.75 1.10 31.47
CA ASP A 106 -4.18 1.08 31.83
C ASP A 106 -4.92 2.42 31.62
N GLU A 107 -4.26 3.42 31.02
CA GLU A 107 -4.77 4.77 30.94
C GLU A 107 -4.56 5.38 29.55
N PHE A 108 -5.26 6.47 29.27
CA PHE A 108 -5.10 7.29 28.06
C PHE A 108 -4.96 8.75 28.46
N VAL A 109 -4.45 9.57 27.53
CA VAL A 109 -4.33 11.02 27.74
C VAL A 109 -5.00 11.79 26.62
N PHE A 110 -5.65 12.90 26.97
CA PHE A 110 -6.09 13.92 26.01
C PHE A 110 -6.01 15.32 26.61
N TYR A 111 -6.09 16.34 25.77
CA TYR A 111 -6.18 17.73 26.24
C TYR A 111 -7.65 18.16 26.43
N ASP A 112 -7.99 18.69 27.61
CA ASP A 112 -9.31 19.24 27.90
C ASP A 112 -9.31 20.77 27.78
N TYR A 113 -9.91 21.30 26.71
CA TYR A 113 -10.01 22.73 26.43
C TYR A 113 -10.86 23.50 27.44
N SER A 114 -11.75 22.84 28.20
CA SER A 114 -12.61 23.53 29.18
C SER A 114 -11.86 23.94 30.42
N ILE A 115 -10.89 23.12 30.84
CA ILE A 115 -10.01 23.41 31.97
C ILE A 115 -8.58 23.78 31.55
N ARG A 116 -8.26 23.69 30.26
CA ARG A 116 -6.96 24.02 29.65
C ARG A 116 -5.79 23.23 30.26
N ASN A 117 -5.98 21.93 30.42
CA ASN A 117 -4.97 21.03 30.98
C ASN A 117 -5.04 19.66 30.29
N TRP A 118 -3.93 18.92 30.34
CA TRP A 118 -3.91 17.49 30.02
C TRP A 118 -4.62 16.68 31.10
N VAL A 119 -5.46 15.75 30.66
CA VAL A 119 -6.27 14.88 31.53
C VAL A 119 -5.93 13.44 31.20
N VAL A 120 -5.57 12.69 32.24
CA VAL A 120 -5.40 11.24 32.17
C VAL A 120 -6.74 10.59 32.50
N VAL A 121 -7.10 9.57 31.74
CA VAL A 121 -8.38 8.86 31.88
C VAL A 121 -8.18 7.35 31.88
N ASP A 122 -9.10 6.64 32.52
CA ASP A 122 -9.21 5.18 32.39
C ASP A 122 -9.80 4.76 31.03
N SER A 123 -9.85 3.44 30.80
CA SER A 123 -10.47 2.80 29.63
C SER A 123 -11.95 3.16 29.40
N ASP A 124 -12.67 3.68 30.40
CA ASP A 124 -14.04 4.18 30.29
C ASP A 124 -14.11 5.71 30.08
N LEU A 125 -12.97 6.35 29.85
CA LEU A 125 -12.77 7.79 29.72
C LEU A 125 -13.14 8.59 30.98
N HIS A 126 -13.12 7.98 32.17
CA HIS A 126 -13.25 8.71 33.42
C HIS A 126 -11.90 9.34 33.81
N PRO A 127 -11.87 10.63 34.18
CA PRO A 127 -10.64 11.26 34.66
C PRO A 127 -10.04 10.57 35.88
N THR A 128 -8.79 10.14 35.78
CA THR A 128 -7.98 9.58 36.87
C THR A 128 -7.00 10.62 37.41
N ASP A 129 -6.45 11.48 36.54
CA ASP A 129 -5.54 12.56 36.91
C ASP A 129 -5.67 13.81 36.02
N THR A 130 -5.11 14.94 36.46
CA THR A 130 -4.98 16.18 35.69
C THR A 130 -3.56 16.72 35.85
N LEU A 131 -2.79 16.69 34.78
CA LEU A 131 -1.35 16.96 34.81
C LEU A 131 -1.07 18.45 35.08
N GLY A 132 -0.07 18.75 35.90
CA GLY A 132 0.39 20.13 36.16
C GLY A 132 -0.49 21.01 37.05
N VAL A 133 -1.68 20.56 37.47
CA VAL A 133 -2.68 21.38 38.20
C VAL A 133 -2.20 21.92 39.56
N ASN A 134 -1.22 21.26 40.19
CA ASN A 134 -0.65 21.71 41.46
C ASN A 134 0.28 22.92 41.33
N LEU A 135 0.73 23.23 40.11
CA LEU A 135 1.74 24.25 39.84
C LEU A 135 1.17 25.42 39.03
N LEU A 136 0.34 25.13 38.03
CA LEU A 136 -0.14 26.09 37.05
C LEU A 136 -1.67 26.02 36.90
N SER A 137 -2.25 27.10 36.38
CA SER A 137 -3.68 27.13 36.05
C SER A 137 -4.01 26.54 34.68
N GLU A 138 -3.02 26.46 33.79
CA GLU A 138 -3.15 25.92 32.44
C GLU A 138 -1.82 25.36 31.92
N THR A 139 -1.90 24.34 31.07
CA THR A 139 -0.79 23.83 30.28
C THR A 139 -0.96 24.22 28.82
N ASP A 140 0.07 23.99 28.02
CA ASP A 140 -0.04 24.01 26.57
C ASP A 140 -0.56 22.66 26.04
N TYR A 141 -1.20 22.67 24.87
CA TYR A 141 -1.90 21.53 24.29
C TYR A 141 -1.11 20.78 23.20
N HIS A 142 0.07 21.29 22.80
CA HIS A 142 0.75 20.78 21.60
C HIS A 142 1.43 19.44 21.82
N ASP A 143 1.94 19.15 23.03
CA ASP A 143 2.59 17.88 23.28
C ASP A 143 2.72 17.53 24.78
N VAL A 144 2.79 16.24 25.07
CA VAL A 144 2.98 15.64 26.41
C VAL A 144 3.74 14.32 26.25
N HIS A 145 4.56 13.94 27.24
CA HIS A 145 5.29 12.67 27.19
C HIS A 145 5.39 12.06 28.58
N ARG A 146 5.29 10.73 28.63
CA ARG A 146 5.43 9.95 29.85
C ARG A 146 6.67 9.06 29.76
N TYR A 147 7.53 9.11 30.77
CA TYR A 147 8.63 8.19 30.93
C TYR A 147 8.17 6.86 31.56
N GLU A 148 8.97 5.81 31.41
CA GLU A 148 8.70 4.49 32.01
C GLU A 148 8.53 4.52 33.53
N ASP A 149 9.23 5.43 34.22
CA ASP A 149 9.13 5.59 35.68
C ASP A 149 7.86 6.35 36.13
N GLY A 150 7.01 6.75 35.18
CA GLY A 150 5.77 7.50 35.40
C GLY A 150 5.98 9.01 35.55
N SER A 151 7.22 9.50 35.58
CA SER A 151 7.49 10.93 35.44
C SER A 151 7.09 11.41 34.06
N TYR A 152 6.78 12.69 33.90
CA TYR A 152 6.25 13.20 32.64
C TYR A 152 6.75 14.60 32.30
N LEU A 153 6.79 14.87 30.99
CA LEU A 153 7.06 16.16 30.41
C LEU A 153 5.78 16.78 29.88
N PHE A 154 5.62 18.06 30.16
CA PHE A 154 4.68 18.91 29.45
C PHE A 154 5.28 20.31 29.41
N VAL A 155 4.65 21.20 28.66
CA VAL A 155 5.07 22.60 28.59
C VAL A 155 3.90 23.51 28.80
N ASN A 156 4.24 24.71 29.20
CA ASN A 156 3.30 25.79 29.37
C ASN A 156 3.82 27.05 28.69
N ASN A 157 2.89 27.91 28.31
CA ASN A 157 3.17 29.22 27.75
C ASN A 157 3.04 30.27 28.86
N GLU A 158 4.15 30.86 29.28
CA GLU A 158 4.17 31.99 30.21
C GLU A 158 4.22 33.31 29.42
N TYR A 159 3.68 34.38 30.01
CA TYR A 159 3.65 35.70 29.38
C TYR A 159 4.64 36.63 30.08
N VAL A 160 5.66 37.07 29.35
CA VAL A 160 6.66 38.02 29.84
C VAL A 160 6.49 39.36 29.13
N THR A 161 6.10 40.39 29.88
CA THR A 161 5.99 41.75 29.31
C THR A 161 7.39 42.35 29.10
N MET A 162 7.73 42.69 27.86
CA MET A 162 9.03 43.21 27.45
C MET A 162 8.91 44.47 26.58
N ASP A 163 9.90 45.36 26.64
CA ASP A 163 10.05 46.45 25.66
C ASP A 163 10.85 45.93 24.45
N LEU A 164 10.17 45.78 23.31
CA LEU A 164 10.77 45.26 22.09
C LEU A 164 11.18 46.36 21.11
N THR A 165 11.09 47.64 21.49
CA THR A 165 11.39 48.77 20.58
C THR A 165 12.83 48.74 20.06
N SER A 166 13.79 48.24 20.84
CA SER A 166 15.18 48.04 20.39
C SER A 166 15.33 46.99 19.29
N PHE A 167 14.34 46.10 19.13
CA PHE A 167 14.32 45.03 18.14
C PHE A 167 13.39 45.35 16.94
N GLY A 168 12.83 46.57 16.89
CA GLY A 168 11.85 46.97 15.87
C GLY A 168 10.41 46.58 16.19
N GLY A 169 10.15 46.10 17.40
CA GLY A 169 8.82 45.76 17.91
C GLY A 169 8.12 46.90 18.64
N VAL A 170 7.14 46.54 19.47
CA VAL A 170 6.35 47.48 20.28
C VAL A 170 6.83 47.56 21.73
N GLU A 171 6.52 48.67 22.40
CA GLU A 171 6.71 48.81 23.85
C GLU A 171 5.66 47.97 24.60
N ASN A 172 6.04 47.35 25.72
CA ASN A 172 5.17 46.50 26.56
C ASN A 172 4.49 45.36 25.78
N ALA A 173 5.24 44.63 24.95
CA ALA A 173 4.75 43.42 24.31
C ALA A 173 4.69 42.27 25.32
N ASP A 174 3.61 41.49 25.32
CA ASP A 174 3.53 40.22 26.04
C ASP A 174 4.13 39.12 25.17
N VAL A 175 5.38 38.75 25.49
CA VAL A 175 6.10 37.66 24.81
C VAL A 175 5.64 36.33 25.39
N ILE A 176 5.27 35.40 24.53
CA ILE A 176 4.96 34.03 24.91
C ILE A 176 6.28 33.27 25.09
N GLU A 177 6.60 32.92 26.32
CA GLU A 177 7.74 32.11 26.69
C GLU A 177 7.30 30.64 26.83
N PRO A 178 7.82 29.72 26.00
CA PRO A 178 7.62 28.30 26.24
C PRO A 178 8.51 27.85 27.41
N VAL A 179 7.90 27.20 28.40
CA VAL A 179 8.57 26.66 29.59
C VAL A 179 8.34 25.16 29.66
N LEU A 180 9.39 24.38 29.45
CA LEU A 180 9.34 22.92 29.54
C LEU A 180 9.52 22.48 30.99
N ARG A 181 8.67 21.56 31.45
CA ARG A 181 8.66 21.09 32.84
C ARG A 181 8.69 19.57 32.89
N HIS A 182 9.57 19.04 33.73
CA HIS A 182 9.62 17.62 34.11
C HIS A 182 9.05 17.46 35.51
N MET A 183 8.03 16.62 35.62
CA MET A 183 7.32 16.35 36.85
C MET A 183 7.49 14.89 37.27
N THR A 184 7.46 14.63 38.57
CA THR A 184 7.26 13.26 39.08
C THR A 184 5.84 12.78 38.77
N ALA A 185 5.60 11.47 38.88
CA ALA A 185 4.26 10.88 38.77
C ALA A 185 3.25 11.50 39.75
N GLU A 186 3.70 11.97 40.91
CA GLU A 186 2.86 12.64 41.93
C GLU A 186 2.63 14.14 41.65
N GLY A 187 3.19 14.68 40.57
CA GLY A 187 3.04 16.08 40.19
C GLY A 187 3.96 17.04 40.94
N GLU A 188 5.13 16.59 41.41
CA GLU A 188 6.17 17.46 41.96
C GLU A 188 7.17 17.88 40.86
N LEU A 189 7.59 19.15 40.84
CA LEU A 189 8.53 19.68 39.84
C LEU A 189 9.95 19.12 40.07
N ILE A 190 10.51 18.47 39.04
CA ILE A 190 11.90 17.99 39.00
C ILE A 190 12.81 19.08 38.42
N ARG A 191 12.42 19.62 37.26
CA ARG A 191 13.22 20.58 36.48
C ARG A 191 12.34 21.43 35.57
N GLU A 192 12.79 22.65 35.29
CA GLU A 192 12.22 23.53 34.29
C GLU A 192 13.29 24.04 33.30
N TRP A 193 12.88 24.30 32.07
CA TRP A 193 13.68 24.91 31.01
C TRP A 193 12.91 26.09 30.43
N HIS A 194 13.59 27.22 30.29
CA HIS A 194 13.00 28.51 29.94
C HIS A 194 13.46 28.93 28.54
N GLY A 195 12.53 29.05 27.59
CA GLY A 195 12.89 29.40 26.21
C GLY A 195 13.69 30.70 26.10
N LEU A 196 13.35 31.72 26.91
CA LEU A 196 14.02 33.03 26.85
C LEU A 196 15.45 33.02 27.38
N ASP A 197 15.81 32.06 28.24
CA ASP A 197 17.18 31.91 28.77
C ASP A 197 18.15 31.38 27.69
N HIS A 198 17.62 30.61 26.73
CA HIS A 198 18.41 29.95 25.70
C HIS A 198 18.28 30.62 24.33
N PHE A 199 17.09 31.12 24.01
CA PHE A 199 16.78 31.77 22.74
C PHE A 199 16.24 33.18 23.00
N PRO A 200 17.10 34.18 23.23
CA PRO A 200 16.65 35.55 23.47
C PRO A 200 16.05 36.17 22.21
N ILE A 201 15.10 37.10 22.40
CA ILE A 201 14.46 37.83 21.30
C ILE A 201 15.51 38.51 20.40
N SER A 202 15.37 38.32 19.10
CA SER A 202 16.25 38.88 18.06
C SER A 202 15.47 39.71 17.03
N VAL A 203 16.19 40.57 16.29
CA VAL A 203 15.60 41.38 15.21
C VAL A 203 15.14 40.50 14.05
N GLY A 204 13.99 40.83 13.46
CA GLY A 204 13.47 40.13 12.27
C GLY A 204 12.39 39.08 12.54
N LEU A 205 12.10 38.80 13.81
CA LEU A 205 10.91 38.08 14.23
C LEU A 205 9.69 39.01 14.11
N GLY A 206 8.46 38.49 14.02
CA GLY A 206 7.23 39.28 13.86
C GLY A 206 6.83 40.12 15.09
N LEU A 207 7.71 40.99 15.58
CA LEU A 207 7.65 41.66 16.90
C LEU A 207 6.70 42.86 16.98
N THR A 208 5.95 43.16 15.93
CA THR A 208 5.08 44.35 15.86
C THR A 208 3.70 44.15 16.51
N PHE A 209 3.39 42.93 16.93
CA PHE A 209 2.15 42.60 17.63
C PHE A 209 2.30 42.80 19.15
N GLN A 210 1.17 43.03 19.84
CA GLN A 210 1.17 43.17 21.31
C GLN A 210 1.39 41.84 22.02
N ILE A 211 0.97 40.72 21.41
CA ILE A 211 1.32 39.37 21.87
C ILE A 211 2.31 38.81 20.85
N VAL A 212 3.46 38.34 21.32
CA VAL A 212 4.57 37.90 20.46
C VAL A 212 4.87 36.44 20.73
N ASP A 213 4.52 35.59 19.79
CA ASP A 213 4.80 34.16 19.79
C ASP A 213 6.08 33.85 19.00
N TYR A 214 7.22 34.00 19.67
CA TYR A 214 8.51 34.09 18.99
C TYR A 214 9.14 32.74 18.64
N LEU A 215 8.92 31.70 19.46
CA LEU A 215 9.37 30.33 19.17
C LEU A 215 8.27 29.47 18.58
N HIS A 216 7.04 29.58 19.10
CA HIS A 216 5.93 28.67 18.80
C HIS A 216 6.38 27.21 18.75
N TRP A 217 6.57 26.64 19.92
CA TRP A 217 6.86 25.22 20.04
C TRP A 217 5.63 24.38 19.61
N ASN A 218 5.82 23.17 19.08
CA ASN A 218 4.69 22.31 18.69
C ASN A 218 4.90 20.81 18.82
N ALA A 219 6.13 20.35 19.02
CA ALA A 219 6.39 18.94 19.25
C ALA A 219 7.69 18.76 20.02
N PHE A 220 7.79 17.66 20.75
CA PHE A 220 9.06 17.17 21.24
C PHE A 220 9.11 15.64 21.23
N ASP A 221 10.32 15.10 21.18
CA ASP A 221 10.57 13.66 21.19
C ASP A 221 11.83 13.34 21.99
N ILE A 222 11.90 12.13 22.53
CA ILE A 222 13.07 11.65 23.28
C ILE A 222 13.92 10.81 22.36
N ASP A 223 15.12 11.30 22.05
CA ASP A 223 16.03 10.58 21.18
C ASP A 223 16.62 9.32 21.84
N SER A 224 17.21 8.46 21.02
CA SER A 224 17.85 7.20 21.41
C SER A 224 19.01 7.34 22.41
N LEU A 225 19.51 8.56 22.64
CA LEU A 225 20.54 8.88 23.65
C LEU A 225 19.94 9.56 24.90
N GLY A 226 18.61 9.67 24.98
CA GLY A 226 17.85 10.29 26.06
C GLY A 226 17.75 11.81 25.99
N GLY A 227 18.29 12.44 24.94
CA GLY A 227 18.14 13.88 24.72
C GLY A 227 16.73 14.24 24.28
N ILE A 228 16.37 15.52 24.40
CA ILE A 228 15.03 15.99 24.04
C ILE A 228 15.13 16.77 22.73
N LEU A 229 14.51 16.28 21.67
CA LEU A 229 14.28 17.01 20.43
C LEU A 229 13.06 17.92 20.62
N MET A 230 13.16 19.18 20.21
CA MET A 230 12.07 20.14 20.27
C MET A 230 11.91 20.83 18.93
N SER A 231 10.67 20.95 18.46
CA SER A 231 10.33 21.65 17.24
C SER A 231 9.81 23.06 17.54
N PHE A 232 10.51 24.08 17.03
CA PHE A 232 10.13 25.48 17.11
C PHE A 232 9.70 26.02 15.75
N ARG A 233 8.38 26.14 15.59
CA ARG A 233 7.72 26.51 14.33
C ARG A 233 8.08 27.93 13.89
N SER A 234 8.05 28.93 14.79
CA SER A 234 8.17 30.34 14.39
C SER A 234 9.57 30.70 13.86
N ILE A 235 10.59 29.96 14.29
CA ILE A 235 11.97 30.13 13.82
C ILE A 235 12.42 29.06 12.83
N SER A 236 11.54 28.10 12.51
CA SER A 236 11.82 26.99 11.60
C SER A 236 13.06 26.19 12.01
N SER A 237 13.13 25.81 13.29
CA SER A 237 14.27 25.05 13.81
C SER A 237 13.86 23.89 14.69
N VAL A 238 14.70 22.85 14.67
CA VAL A 238 14.66 21.72 15.61
C VAL A 238 15.87 21.85 16.52
N VAL A 239 15.65 21.74 17.82
CA VAL A 239 16.68 21.91 18.85
C VAL A 239 16.79 20.63 19.65
N ARG A 240 18.01 20.19 19.92
CA ARG A 240 18.26 19.07 20.83
C ARG A 240 18.77 19.57 22.18
N LEU A 241 18.17 19.12 23.26
CA LEU A 241 18.63 19.35 24.62
C LEU A 241 19.40 18.15 25.16
N ASN A 242 20.41 18.46 25.97
CA ASN A 242 21.22 17.48 26.66
C ASN A 242 20.40 16.71 27.71
N PRO A 243 20.48 15.37 27.76
CA PRO A 243 19.73 14.57 28.74
C PRO A 243 20.04 14.94 30.20
N ASP A 244 21.29 15.30 30.51
CA ASP A 244 21.74 15.46 31.88
C ASP A 244 21.34 16.81 32.47
N ASP A 245 21.42 17.90 31.69
CA ASP A 245 21.26 19.27 32.21
C ASP A 245 20.33 20.18 31.38
N TRP A 246 19.74 19.66 30.30
CA TRP A 246 18.88 20.42 29.38
C TRP A 246 19.54 21.65 28.74
N SER A 247 20.87 21.70 28.69
CA SER A 247 21.57 22.66 27.84
C SER A 247 21.33 22.33 26.36
N VAL A 248 21.38 23.35 25.49
CA VAL A 248 21.21 23.15 24.04
C VAL A 248 22.48 22.50 23.49
N ASP A 249 22.34 21.30 22.95
CA ASP A 249 23.45 20.59 22.30
C ASP A 249 23.66 21.09 20.86
N TRP A 250 22.58 21.29 20.10
CA TRP A 250 22.61 21.86 18.76
C TRP A 250 21.24 22.37 18.29
N GLU A 251 21.26 23.25 17.27
CA GLU A 251 20.09 23.71 16.52
C GLU A 251 20.23 23.35 15.03
N LEU A 252 19.18 22.74 14.47
CA LEU A 252 19.05 22.45 13.04
C LEU A 252 18.00 23.37 12.42
N GLY A 253 18.36 24.04 11.33
CA GLY A 253 17.47 24.94 10.59
C GLY A 253 17.35 26.34 11.17
N GLY A 254 16.55 27.17 10.49
CA GLY A 254 16.38 28.57 10.87
C GLY A 254 17.66 29.40 10.78
N ALA A 255 17.69 30.50 11.55
CA ALA A 255 18.83 31.42 11.58
C ALA A 255 19.95 30.98 12.55
N GLY A 256 19.64 30.11 13.51
CA GLY A 256 20.58 29.59 14.51
C GLY A 256 21.27 28.28 14.12
N ASN A 257 20.95 27.72 12.95
CA ASN A 257 21.47 26.46 12.43
C ASN A 257 23.00 26.26 12.62
N ASP A 258 23.36 25.17 13.29
CA ASP A 258 24.75 24.75 13.52
C ASP A 258 25.32 23.84 12.41
N PHE A 259 24.48 23.28 11.54
CA PHE A 259 24.86 22.24 10.59
C PHE A 259 25.21 22.77 9.19
N ILE A 260 26.19 22.14 8.53
CA ILE A 260 26.37 22.32 7.08
C ILE A 260 25.31 21.46 6.38
N ILE A 261 24.34 22.13 5.75
CA ILE A 261 23.26 21.48 5.00
C ILE A 261 23.76 21.18 3.59
N GLN A 262 23.79 19.90 3.23
CA GLN A 262 24.42 19.44 1.98
C GLN A 262 23.50 19.57 0.74
N ASP A 263 22.22 19.86 0.94
CA ASP A 263 21.22 20.00 -0.14
C ASP A 263 21.13 21.42 -0.71
N GLU A 264 21.78 21.66 -1.85
CA GLU A 264 21.77 22.97 -2.53
C GLU A 264 20.40 23.38 -3.14
N GLY A 265 19.44 22.45 -3.26
CA GLY A 265 18.22 22.64 -4.07
C GLY A 265 16.93 23.00 -3.32
N TRP A 266 16.80 22.66 -2.03
CA TRP A 266 15.49 22.60 -1.36
C TRP A 266 15.36 23.43 -0.08
N GLY A 267 16.42 24.14 0.32
CA GLY A 267 16.44 24.86 1.59
C GLY A 267 16.26 23.92 2.79
N VAL A 268 16.14 24.51 3.98
CA VAL A 268 15.75 23.78 5.19
C VAL A 268 14.22 23.74 5.27
N PHE A 269 13.65 22.82 6.05
CA PHE A 269 12.24 22.83 6.38
C PHE A 269 11.79 24.20 6.94
N HIS A 270 10.51 24.52 6.78
CA HIS A 270 9.95 25.80 7.21
C HIS A 270 8.64 25.61 7.99
N ASN A 271 8.62 26.17 9.20
CA ASN A 271 7.46 26.12 10.10
C ASN A 271 6.93 24.69 10.32
N GLN A 272 7.85 23.75 10.45
CA GLN A 272 7.62 22.32 10.60
C GLN A 272 6.77 21.98 11.84
N HIS A 273 6.14 20.82 11.80
CA HIS A 273 5.49 20.14 12.91
C HIS A 273 6.04 18.73 13.03
N ASP A 274 5.91 18.19 14.23
CA ASP A 274 6.37 16.85 14.56
C ASP A 274 7.88 16.67 14.34
N ILE A 275 8.50 15.88 15.18
CA ILE A 275 9.89 15.50 15.03
C ILE A 275 10.05 14.17 15.72
N ASN A 276 10.68 13.21 15.06
CA ASN A 276 10.88 11.89 15.60
C ASN A 276 12.32 11.43 15.34
N ASP A 277 12.98 10.86 16.35
CA ASP A 277 14.18 10.04 16.17
C ASP A 277 13.78 8.66 15.67
N ILE A 278 14.12 8.35 14.43
CA ILE A 278 13.88 7.02 13.83
C ILE A 278 15.13 6.13 13.91
N GLY A 279 16.13 6.54 14.69
CA GLY A 279 17.34 5.79 15.00
C GLY A 279 18.50 6.04 14.04
N ASN A 280 19.69 5.62 14.45
CA ASN A 280 20.94 5.72 13.67
C ASN A 280 21.31 7.16 13.21
N GLY A 281 20.82 8.19 13.92
CA GLY A 281 21.05 9.59 13.55
C GLY A 281 20.12 10.11 12.45
N HIS A 282 19.03 9.40 12.17
CA HIS A 282 17.99 9.83 11.24
C HIS A 282 16.83 10.47 12.00
N PHE A 283 16.43 11.67 11.58
CA PHE A 283 15.26 12.36 12.12
C PHE A 283 14.21 12.59 11.05
N LEU A 284 12.96 12.35 11.40
CA LEU A 284 11.80 12.46 10.53
C LEU A 284 10.86 13.56 11.03
N LEU A 285 10.47 14.48 10.16
CA LEU A 285 9.60 15.61 10.50
C LEU A 285 8.58 15.93 9.41
N PHE A 286 7.51 16.63 9.78
CA PHE A 286 6.51 17.15 8.87
C PHE A 286 6.83 18.62 8.51
N ASP A 287 7.30 18.85 7.28
CA ASP A 287 7.64 20.17 6.75
C ASP A 287 6.40 20.84 6.13
N ASN A 288 5.80 21.77 6.88
CA ASN A 288 4.67 22.58 6.40
C ASN A 288 5.04 23.51 5.24
N SER A 289 6.34 23.84 5.09
CA SER A 289 6.91 24.65 4.02
C SER A 289 6.24 26.02 3.82
N ILE A 290 5.99 26.75 4.91
CA ILE A 290 5.37 28.08 4.83
C ILE A 290 6.44 29.12 4.40
N THR A 291 6.34 29.62 3.16
CA THR A 291 7.19 30.65 2.48
C THR A 291 8.46 30.13 1.78
N SER A 292 9.04 30.71 0.70
CA SER A 292 8.77 31.85 -0.18
C SER A 292 9.18 31.52 -1.64
N GLN A 293 8.29 31.69 -2.63
CA GLN A 293 8.49 31.73 -4.11
C GLN A 293 9.41 30.69 -4.83
N SER A 294 10.12 29.82 -4.12
CA SER A 294 11.25 29.02 -4.62
C SER A 294 11.19 27.54 -4.24
N GLN A 295 10.20 27.14 -3.43
CA GLN A 295 9.89 25.75 -3.12
C GLN A 295 8.48 25.43 -3.65
N PRO A 296 8.22 24.22 -4.17
CA PRO A 296 6.89 23.82 -4.62
C PRO A 296 5.91 24.00 -3.44
N GLY A 297 4.77 24.64 -3.69
CA GLY A 297 3.86 25.17 -2.65
C GLY A 297 3.04 24.10 -1.93
N HIS A 298 3.68 23.02 -1.48
CA HIS A 298 3.05 21.84 -0.90
C HIS A 298 3.85 21.38 0.31
N SER A 299 3.15 20.80 1.29
CA SER A 299 3.76 20.22 2.48
C SER A 299 4.34 18.86 2.16
N ARG A 300 5.31 18.43 2.97
CA ARG A 300 6.04 17.19 2.76
C ARG A 300 6.49 16.63 4.09
N VAL A 301 6.82 15.35 4.10
CA VAL A 301 7.62 14.74 5.16
C VAL A 301 9.07 14.65 4.69
N VAL A 302 9.99 14.84 5.61
CA VAL A 302 11.43 14.93 5.32
C VAL A 302 12.21 14.15 6.35
N GLU A 303 13.13 13.33 5.87
CA GLU A 303 14.09 12.59 6.68
C GLU A 303 15.49 13.19 6.50
N TYR A 304 16.13 13.52 7.62
CA TYR A 304 17.49 14.02 7.67
C TYR A 304 18.41 13.03 8.39
N GLU A 305 19.53 12.70 7.77
CA GLU A 305 20.68 12.08 8.46
C GLU A 305 21.54 13.21 9.06
N ILE A 306 21.77 13.13 10.37
CA ILE A 306 22.51 14.13 11.15
C ILE A 306 23.82 13.55 11.66
N ASP A 307 24.93 14.16 11.23
CA ASP A 307 26.25 13.91 11.78
C ASP A 307 26.60 15.01 12.79
N THR A 308 26.54 14.68 14.08
CA THR A 308 26.87 15.58 15.20
C THR A 308 28.38 15.70 15.47
N VAL A 309 29.22 14.91 14.80
CA VAL A 309 30.69 15.03 14.87
C VAL A 309 31.19 15.96 13.77
N GLY A 310 30.72 15.75 12.54
CA GLY A 310 31.01 16.60 11.40
C GLY A 310 30.17 17.89 11.35
N MET A 311 29.10 17.96 12.13
CA MET A 311 28.05 18.99 12.09
C MET A 311 27.52 19.15 10.66
N THR A 312 27.10 18.05 10.05
CA THR A 312 26.45 18.05 8.72
C THR A 312 25.06 17.45 8.79
N ALA A 313 24.16 17.99 7.98
CA ALA A 313 22.80 17.48 7.82
C ALA A 313 22.54 17.20 6.33
N SER A 314 22.06 16.00 6.04
CA SER A 314 21.78 15.54 4.67
C SER A 314 20.34 15.06 4.60
N LYS A 315 19.55 15.55 3.63
CA LYS A 315 18.22 14.99 3.39
C LYS A 315 18.40 13.66 2.67
N VAL A 316 17.95 12.58 3.29
CA VAL A 316 18.06 11.23 2.72
C VAL A 316 16.77 10.75 2.08
N TRP A 317 15.63 11.29 2.52
CA TRP A 317 14.32 10.94 1.98
C TRP A 317 13.33 12.11 2.14
N SER A 318 12.33 12.16 1.26
CA SER A 318 11.20 13.08 1.39
C SER A 318 10.04 12.62 0.54
N TYR A 319 8.83 12.80 1.07
CA TYR A 319 7.59 12.47 0.36
C TYR A 319 6.58 13.62 0.43
N SER A 320 5.92 13.86 -0.70
CA SER A 320 4.75 14.72 -0.82
C SER A 320 3.61 13.89 -1.38
N HIS A 321 2.41 14.10 -0.85
CA HIS A 321 1.22 13.44 -1.36
C HIS A 321 1.04 13.68 -2.88
N PRO A 322 0.59 12.70 -3.69
CA PRO A 322 0.38 12.87 -5.13
C PRO A 322 -0.63 13.97 -5.51
N GLN A 323 -1.56 14.29 -4.61
CA GLN A 323 -2.50 15.42 -4.78
C GLN A 323 -1.89 16.77 -4.36
N GLU A 324 -0.62 16.76 -3.94
CA GLU A 324 0.16 17.93 -3.55
C GLU A 324 -0.55 18.76 -2.46
N PHE A 325 -0.82 18.15 -1.30
CA PHE A 325 -1.47 18.86 -0.20
C PHE A 325 -0.61 19.99 0.36
N TYR A 326 -1.24 21.13 0.65
CA TYR A 326 -0.61 22.24 1.35
C TYR A 326 -1.25 22.43 2.72
N THR A 327 -0.43 22.24 3.75
CA THR A 327 -0.80 22.19 5.16
C THR A 327 -0.03 23.28 5.91
N PRO A 328 -0.56 24.50 6.05
CA PRO A 328 0.15 25.60 6.72
C PRO A 328 0.26 25.47 8.24
N ALA A 329 -0.39 24.49 8.88
CA ALA A 329 -0.20 24.20 10.30
C ALA A 329 -0.65 22.78 10.63
N GLN A 330 -0.19 22.27 11.78
CA GLN A 330 -0.43 20.91 12.22
C GLN A 330 0.20 19.89 11.27
N GLY A 331 -0.08 18.62 11.51
CA GLY A 331 0.44 17.51 10.72
C GLY A 331 1.44 16.72 11.54
N SER A 332 1.49 15.43 11.23
CA SER A 332 2.31 14.49 11.95
C SER A 332 2.86 13.43 11.03
N VAL A 333 3.95 12.81 11.45
CA VAL A 333 4.60 11.73 10.72
C VAL A 333 5.16 10.71 11.70
N GLU A 334 5.12 9.45 11.31
CA GLU A 334 5.68 8.33 12.05
C GLU A 334 6.22 7.29 11.08
N ARG A 335 7.44 6.79 11.32
CA ARG A 335 7.97 5.62 10.63
C ARG A 335 7.60 4.39 11.44
N LEU A 336 6.93 3.43 10.82
CA LEU A 336 6.37 2.24 11.44
C LEU A 336 7.39 1.08 11.41
N ASP A 337 7.16 0.05 12.23
CA ASP A 337 8.08 -1.08 12.42
C ASP A 337 8.36 -1.89 11.15
N ASN A 338 7.37 -2.01 10.25
CA ASN A 338 7.54 -2.65 8.94
C ASN A 338 8.22 -1.74 7.89
N GLY A 339 8.59 -0.52 8.28
CA GLY A 339 9.21 0.51 7.43
C GLY A 339 8.23 1.38 6.66
N ASN A 340 6.92 1.15 6.78
CA ASN A 340 5.90 2.05 6.23
C ASN A 340 5.93 3.40 6.94
N THR A 341 5.37 4.43 6.33
CA THR A 341 5.28 5.77 6.94
C THR A 341 3.83 6.20 7.07
N LEU A 342 3.39 6.49 8.29
CA LEU A 342 2.08 7.08 8.60
C LEU A 342 2.19 8.60 8.58
N ILE A 343 1.24 9.27 7.93
CA ILE A 343 1.24 10.71 7.73
C ILE A 343 -0.17 11.25 7.97
N ALA A 344 -0.32 12.21 8.90
CA ALA A 344 -1.53 13.02 9.01
C ALA A 344 -1.29 14.37 8.35
N TRP A 345 -2.07 14.72 7.33
CA TRP A 345 -1.87 15.94 6.54
C TRP A 345 -2.41 17.22 7.22
N GLY A 346 -2.40 17.26 8.55
CA GLY A 346 -2.72 18.42 9.39
C GLY A 346 -3.99 19.13 8.94
N ASN A 347 -3.97 20.46 8.86
CA ASN A 347 -5.14 21.25 8.44
C ASN A 347 -5.30 21.44 6.91
N ALA A 348 -4.72 20.56 6.08
CA ALA A 348 -4.76 20.66 4.62
C ALA A 348 -6.18 20.97 4.09
N ASN A 349 -6.34 22.11 3.40
CA ASN A 349 -7.58 22.50 2.71
C ASN A 349 -8.87 22.49 3.55
N SER A 350 -8.80 22.35 4.88
CA SER A 350 -10.00 22.23 5.74
C SER A 350 -10.90 23.46 5.66
N SER A 351 -10.31 24.64 5.54
CA SER A 351 -11.02 25.91 5.31
C SER A 351 -11.73 26.01 3.95
N GLN A 352 -11.44 25.11 3.01
CA GLN A 352 -12.04 25.02 1.68
C GLN A 352 -13.13 23.94 1.59
N GLY A 353 -13.45 23.28 2.71
CA GLY A 353 -14.54 22.30 2.81
C GLY A 353 -14.13 20.85 2.55
N THR A 354 -12.83 20.53 2.53
CA THR A 354 -12.31 19.16 2.62
C THR A 354 -12.03 18.80 4.08
N GLY A 355 -11.85 17.52 4.40
CA GLY A 355 -11.29 17.13 5.70
C GLY A 355 -9.80 16.81 5.60
N THR A 356 -9.16 16.59 6.75
CA THR A 356 -7.79 16.05 6.78
C THR A 356 -7.73 14.66 6.19
N VAL A 357 -6.69 14.40 5.41
CA VAL A 357 -6.32 13.06 4.95
C VAL A 357 -5.29 12.47 5.91
N ILE A 358 -5.44 11.19 6.20
CA ILE A 358 -4.46 10.38 6.93
C ILE A 358 -4.05 9.25 5.99
N THR A 359 -2.76 9.10 5.75
CA THR A 359 -2.19 8.22 4.73
C THR A 359 -1.12 7.34 5.35
N GLU A 360 -1.09 6.06 5.00
CA GLU A 360 0.06 5.18 5.18
C GLU A 360 0.63 4.81 3.82
N ILE A 361 1.95 4.93 3.69
CA ILE A 361 2.70 4.54 2.49
C ILE A 361 3.68 3.42 2.79
N ASN A 362 3.88 2.53 1.82
CA ASN A 362 4.93 1.51 1.87
C ASN A 362 6.32 2.11 1.54
N GLN A 363 7.36 1.26 1.56
CA GLN A 363 8.74 1.66 1.28
C GLN A 363 8.97 2.06 -0.19
N GLU A 364 8.08 1.62 -1.09
CA GLU A 364 8.02 1.99 -2.50
C GLU A 364 7.25 3.29 -2.75
N GLU A 365 6.82 3.99 -1.70
CA GLU A 365 6.05 5.25 -1.73
C GLU A 365 4.62 5.11 -2.30
N GLU A 366 4.09 3.89 -2.31
CA GLU A 366 2.72 3.58 -2.71
C GLU A 366 1.79 3.71 -1.50
N ILE A 367 0.62 4.29 -1.70
CA ILE A 367 -0.41 4.43 -0.66
C ILE A 367 -1.06 3.07 -0.45
N VAL A 368 -0.94 2.53 0.77
CA VAL A 368 -1.53 1.23 1.16
C VAL A 368 -2.75 1.38 2.07
N TRP A 369 -2.87 2.52 2.76
CA TRP A 369 -4.02 2.87 3.59
C TRP A 369 -4.29 4.36 3.51
N GLU A 370 -5.54 4.78 3.30
CA GLU A 370 -5.89 6.19 3.31
C GLU A 370 -7.35 6.45 3.64
N ILE A 371 -7.58 7.39 4.56
CA ILE A 371 -8.90 7.94 4.85
C ILE A 371 -8.91 9.47 4.71
N GLU A 372 -10.06 10.00 4.30
CA GLU A 372 -10.36 11.43 4.36
C GLU A 372 -11.45 11.67 5.40
N MET A 373 -11.18 12.55 6.35
CA MET A 373 -12.18 12.98 7.32
C MET A 373 -13.27 13.83 6.64
N GLY A 374 -14.43 13.96 7.27
CA GLY A 374 -15.50 14.77 6.71
C GLY A 374 -15.12 16.25 6.56
N PRO A 375 -15.87 17.02 5.76
CA PRO A 375 -15.60 18.43 5.51
C PRO A 375 -15.29 19.24 6.78
N TYR A 376 -14.25 20.06 6.73
CA TYR A 376 -13.79 20.97 7.80
C TYR A 376 -13.22 20.28 9.06
N PHE A 377 -13.14 18.95 9.11
CA PHE A 377 -12.41 18.28 10.19
C PHE A 377 -10.90 18.42 9.97
N THR A 378 -10.20 18.75 11.05
CA THR A 378 -8.74 18.76 11.14
C THR A 378 -8.26 17.66 12.08
N VAL A 379 -7.13 17.04 11.78
CA VAL A 379 -6.42 16.12 12.68
C VAL A 379 -5.05 16.72 12.99
N TYR A 380 -4.76 16.92 14.27
CA TYR A 380 -3.48 17.50 14.69
C TYR A 380 -2.34 16.51 14.51
N ARG A 381 -2.53 15.33 15.08
CA ARG A 381 -1.60 14.20 15.10
C ARG A 381 -2.37 12.89 15.01
N ALA A 382 -1.79 11.94 14.28
CA ALA A 382 -2.17 10.54 14.28
C ALA A 382 -0.92 9.69 14.57
N ARG A 383 -1.13 8.61 15.33
CA ARG A 383 -0.12 7.62 15.71
C ARG A 383 -0.67 6.22 15.55
N LYS A 384 0.17 5.25 15.23
CA LYS A 384 -0.21 3.84 15.16
C LYS A 384 0.29 3.11 16.41
N PHE A 385 -0.61 2.39 17.05
CA PHE A 385 -0.32 1.58 18.25
C PHE A 385 -0.62 0.11 17.98
N PRO A 386 0.02 -0.82 18.70
CA PRO A 386 -0.37 -2.22 18.69
C PRO A 386 -1.87 -2.37 19.03
N GLU A 387 -2.54 -3.29 18.34
CA GLU A 387 -3.97 -3.54 18.56
C GLU A 387 -4.28 -3.89 20.02
N SER A 388 -3.38 -4.61 20.69
CA SER A 388 -3.48 -4.99 22.10
C SER A 388 -3.52 -3.82 23.08
N GLU A 389 -3.11 -2.61 22.70
CA GLU A 389 -3.21 -1.43 23.57
C GLU A 389 -4.62 -0.80 23.54
N VAL A 390 -5.45 -1.20 22.58
CA VAL A 390 -6.79 -0.61 22.37
C VAL A 390 -7.89 -1.66 22.48
N LEU A 391 -7.61 -2.89 22.04
CA LEU A 391 -8.53 -4.01 21.95
C LEU A 391 -8.05 -5.17 22.82
N GLY A 392 -8.95 -5.74 23.61
CA GLY A 392 -8.64 -6.89 24.47
C GLY A 392 -9.88 -7.35 25.23
N CYS A 393 -9.71 -8.22 26.22
CA CYS A 393 -10.85 -8.72 27.00
C CYS A 393 -11.23 -7.75 28.12
N ARG A 394 -12.47 -7.23 28.13
CA ARG A 394 -12.95 -6.31 29.18
C ARG A 394 -13.83 -6.98 30.25
N ASP A 395 -13.99 -8.30 30.25
CA ASP A 395 -14.76 -9.01 31.28
C ASP A 395 -13.92 -9.25 32.54
N GLU A 396 -14.30 -8.60 33.67
CA GLU A 396 -13.62 -8.69 34.96
C GLU A 396 -13.50 -10.13 35.55
N PHE A 397 -14.25 -11.09 35.01
CA PHE A 397 -14.22 -12.49 35.42
C PHE A 397 -13.37 -13.38 34.51
N ALA A 398 -12.89 -12.87 33.36
CA ALA A 398 -12.01 -13.61 32.47
C ALA A 398 -10.59 -13.73 33.02
N LEU A 399 -9.88 -14.77 32.60
CA LEU A 399 -8.48 -15.02 32.99
C LEU A 399 -7.50 -14.07 32.31
N ASN A 400 -7.84 -13.58 31.11
CA ASN A 400 -7.10 -12.56 30.36
C ASN A 400 -7.77 -11.18 30.42
N TYR A 401 -8.54 -10.90 31.49
CA TYR A 401 -9.08 -9.56 31.71
C TYR A 401 -7.99 -8.49 31.60
N ASP A 402 -8.26 -7.51 30.75
CA ASP A 402 -7.46 -6.32 30.56
C ASP A 402 -8.34 -5.08 30.82
N GLY A 403 -8.00 -4.35 31.88
CA GLY A 403 -8.71 -3.13 32.27
C GLY A 403 -8.25 -1.87 31.54
N GLY A 404 -7.15 -1.97 30.78
CA GLY A 404 -6.49 -0.87 30.08
C GLY A 404 -6.97 -0.64 28.66
N VAL A 405 -7.63 -1.62 28.04
CA VAL A 405 -8.11 -1.51 26.66
C VAL A 405 -9.46 -0.80 26.55
N LEU A 406 -9.66 -0.04 25.46
CA LEU A 406 -10.89 0.74 25.20
C LEU A 406 -12.08 -0.14 24.78
N VAL A 407 -11.83 -1.24 24.08
CA VAL A 407 -12.89 -2.01 23.44
C VAL A 407 -12.69 -3.50 23.69
N ASP A 408 -13.80 -4.17 24.02
CA ASP A 408 -13.85 -5.62 24.12
C ASP A 408 -13.87 -6.22 22.71
N ASN A 409 -12.84 -7.00 22.36
CA ASN A 409 -12.77 -7.69 21.07
C ASN A 409 -13.31 -9.13 21.12
N GLY A 410 -13.88 -9.56 22.25
CA GLY A 410 -14.42 -10.90 22.42
C GLY A 410 -13.37 -11.97 22.67
N SER A 411 -12.10 -11.60 22.88
CA SER A 411 -10.99 -12.54 23.18
C SER A 411 -11.03 -13.12 24.60
N CYS A 412 -12.07 -12.85 25.40
CA CYS A 412 -12.17 -13.29 26.79
C CYS A 412 -12.23 -14.81 26.93
N TYR A 413 -11.38 -15.38 27.79
CA TYR A 413 -11.43 -16.80 28.18
C TYR A 413 -11.47 -17.01 29.69
N PHE A 414 -12.13 -18.08 30.15
CA PHE A 414 -12.50 -18.34 31.55
C PHE A 414 -11.92 -19.63 32.13
N GLY A 415 -11.19 -20.42 31.33
CA GLY A 415 -10.61 -21.70 31.71
C GLY A 415 -11.63 -22.81 31.86
N VAL A 416 -12.60 -22.86 30.93
CA VAL A 416 -13.68 -23.85 30.91
C VAL A 416 -13.69 -24.61 29.58
N ASP A 417 -14.18 -25.85 29.65
CA ASP A 417 -14.48 -26.75 28.52
C ASP A 417 -16.01 -26.94 28.57
N ASN A 418 -16.73 -26.13 27.81
CA ASN A 418 -18.18 -26.04 27.86
C ASN A 418 -18.87 -26.95 26.84
N ASP A 419 -18.21 -27.29 25.74
CA ASP A 419 -18.74 -28.20 24.73
C ASP A 419 -18.28 -29.68 24.88
N GLY A 420 -17.25 -29.94 25.67
CA GLY A 420 -16.76 -31.26 26.04
C GLY A 420 -15.78 -31.88 25.03
N ASP A 421 -15.11 -31.09 24.19
CA ASP A 421 -14.09 -31.55 23.24
C ASP A 421 -12.76 -31.95 23.93
N GLY A 422 -12.55 -31.46 25.15
CA GLY A 422 -11.38 -31.71 25.99
C GLY A 422 -10.29 -30.63 25.93
N MET A 423 -10.56 -29.51 25.24
CA MET A 423 -9.77 -28.29 25.26
C MET A 423 -10.49 -27.25 26.12
N LEU A 424 -9.73 -26.39 26.80
CA LEU A 424 -10.30 -25.23 27.47
C LEU A 424 -10.27 -24.04 26.52
N ASP A 425 -11.20 -23.10 26.65
CA ASP A 425 -11.12 -21.77 26.01
C ASP A 425 -9.74 -21.10 26.26
N SER A 426 -9.17 -21.29 27.46
CA SER A 426 -7.83 -20.82 27.83
C SER A 426 -6.65 -21.57 27.19
N GLU A 427 -6.91 -22.72 26.59
CA GLU A 427 -5.92 -23.57 25.90
C GLU A 427 -5.97 -23.40 24.36
N GLY A 428 -6.72 -22.42 23.86
CA GLY A 428 -6.80 -22.06 22.45
C GLY A 428 -8.06 -22.54 21.74
N ASP A 429 -9.12 -22.89 22.48
CA ASP A 429 -10.43 -23.11 21.89
C ASP A 429 -11.12 -21.76 21.61
N CYS A 430 -11.30 -21.47 20.32
CA CYS A 430 -11.86 -20.22 19.81
C CYS A 430 -13.40 -20.22 19.72
N ASP A 431 -14.07 -21.36 19.88
CA ASP A 431 -15.53 -21.45 20.05
C ASP A 431 -15.88 -22.60 21.01
N ASP A 432 -15.75 -22.31 22.31
CA ASP A 432 -16.09 -23.19 23.45
C ASP A 432 -17.61 -23.53 23.55
N SER A 433 -18.36 -23.35 22.46
CA SER A 433 -19.73 -23.81 22.29
C SER A 433 -19.90 -24.88 21.20
N ASP A 434 -18.85 -25.17 20.43
CA ASP A 434 -18.83 -26.13 19.32
C ASP A 434 -17.58 -27.03 19.34
N ALA A 435 -17.77 -28.27 19.79
CA ALA A 435 -16.71 -29.27 19.94
C ALA A 435 -16.00 -29.73 18.64
N SER A 436 -16.30 -29.08 17.50
CA SER A 436 -15.58 -29.23 16.24
C SER A 436 -14.59 -28.11 15.94
N ILE A 437 -14.59 -27.04 16.73
CA ILE A 437 -13.72 -25.87 16.62
C ILE A 437 -12.84 -25.86 17.86
N TYR A 438 -11.53 -26.03 17.69
CA TYR A 438 -10.54 -26.03 18.78
C TYR A 438 -9.13 -26.05 18.20
N LEU A 439 -8.13 -25.62 18.99
CA LEU A 439 -6.74 -25.60 18.53
C LEU A 439 -6.28 -26.96 17.97
N GLY A 440 -5.98 -27.00 16.67
CA GLY A 440 -5.56 -28.22 15.95
C GLY A 440 -6.68 -29.16 15.51
N ALA A 441 -7.94 -28.67 15.43
CA ALA A 441 -9.02 -29.37 14.75
C ALA A 441 -8.71 -29.59 13.25
N THR A 442 -9.61 -30.27 12.55
CA THR A 442 -9.45 -30.46 11.09
C THR A 442 -10.28 -29.44 10.34
N GLU A 443 -9.59 -28.63 9.56
CA GLU A 443 -10.18 -27.62 8.70
C GLU A 443 -11.20 -28.16 7.69
N ILE A 444 -12.28 -27.41 7.50
CA ILE A 444 -13.29 -27.58 6.44
C ILE A 444 -13.10 -26.44 5.43
N PRO A 445 -12.37 -26.68 4.33
CA PRO A 445 -11.93 -25.59 3.49
C PRO A 445 -13.05 -24.73 2.90
N ASN A 446 -12.85 -23.41 2.94
CA ASN A 446 -13.70 -22.36 2.35
C ASN A 446 -15.11 -22.25 2.95
N ASP A 447 -15.32 -22.66 4.20
CA ASP A 447 -16.60 -22.47 4.89
C ASP A 447 -16.67 -21.18 5.73
N GLY A 448 -15.57 -20.44 5.80
CA GLY A 448 -15.41 -19.17 6.50
C GLY A 448 -15.29 -19.32 8.01
N ILE A 449 -14.99 -20.53 8.49
CA ILE A 449 -14.80 -20.83 9.91
C ILE A 449 -13.38 -21.35 10.06
N ASP A 450 -12.60 -20.72 10.92
CA ASP A 450 -11.32 -21.23 11.40
C ASP A 450 -11.62 -22.32 12.46
N GLN A 451 -11.53 -23.59 12.07
CA GLN A 451 -11.82 -24.69 12.98
C GLN A 451 -10.62 -25.01 13.87
N ASP A 452 -9.40 -24.88 13.35
CA ASP A 452 -8.19 -25.23 14.08
C ASP A 452 -7.58 -24.11 14.91
N CYS A 453 -8.28 -22.96 14.97
CA CYS A 453 -8.00 -21.77 15.76
C CYS A 453 -6.60 -21.18 15.50
N ASP A 454 -6.12 -21.27 14.26
CA ASP A 454 -4.82 -20.71 13.85
C ASP A 454 -4.89 -19.27 13.33
N GLY A 455 -6.11 -18.73 13.21
CA GLY A 455 -6.43 -17.36 12.81
C GLY A 455 -7.02 -17.25 11.40
N GLU A 456 -7.03 -18.32 10.59
CA GLU A 456 -7.45 -18.27 9.19
C GLU A 456 -8.28 -19.51 8.79
N ASP A 457 -9.29 -19.36 7.92
CA ASP A 457 -9.95 -20.51 7.28
C ASP A 457 -9.02 -21.10 6.19
N PHE A 458 -8.90 -22.42 6.15
CA PHE A 458 -8.14 -23.07 5.09
C PHE A 458 -8.75 -22.86 3.70
N ILE A 459 -8.16 -21.96 2.92
CA ILE A 459 -8.58 -21.70 1.54
C ILE A 459 -8.08 -22.79 0.57
N PHE A 460 -9.02 -23.59 0.06
CA PHE A 460 -8.75 -24.61 -0.96
C PHE A 460 -9.23 -24.16 -2.34
N ILE A 461 -8.28 -23.72 -3.19
CA ILE A 461 -8.52 -23.31 -4.57
C ILE A 461 -7.78 -24.29 -5.50
N PRO A 462 -8.48 -25.26 -6.12
CA PRO A 462 -7.87 -26.16 -7.07
C PRO A 462 -7.56 -25.43 -8.40
N GLY A 463 -6.37 -25.65 -8.95
CA GLY A 463 -6.03 -25.17 -10.28
C GLY A 463 -4.57 -25.42 -10.66
N CYS A 464 -4.16 -24.92 -11.83
CA CYS A 464 -2.77 -25.04 -12.26
C CYS A 464 -1.87 -24.04 -11.51
N THR A 465 -0.91 -24.57 -10.76
CA THR A 465 0.06 -23.81 -9.95
C THR A 465 1.35 -23.49 -10.71
N ASN A 466 1.55 -24.07 -11.90
CA ASN A 466 2.75 -23.86 -12.70
C ASN A 466 2.67 -22.54 -13.50
N SER A 467 3.50 -21.56 -13.14
CA SER A 467 3.56 -20.23 -13.78
C SER A 467 3.94 -20.22 -15.26
N THR A 468 4.43 -21.35 -15.80
CA THR A 468 4.74 -21.50 -17.23
C THR A 468 3.58 -22.10 -18.05
N ALA A 469 2.51 -22.55 -17.39
CA ALA A 469 1.33 -23.07 -18.05
C ALA A 469 0.45 -21.93 -18.61
N SER A 470 -0.26 -22.20 -19.70
CA SER A 470 -1.16 -21.23 -20.32
C SER A 470 -2.41 -20.94 -19.49
N ASN A 471 -2.74 -21.83 -18.54
CA ASN A 471 -3.86 -21.70 -17.62
C ASN A 471 -3.42 -21.58 -16.15
N PHE A 472 -2.21 -21.05 -15.92
CA PHE A 472 -1.75 -20.72 -14.56
C PHE A 472 -2.80 -19.88 -13.82
N ASN A 473 -3.19 -20.34 -12.64
CA ASN A 473 -4.04 -19.59 -11.74
C ASN A 473 -3.18 -19.11 -10.55
N PRO A 474 -2.89 -17.80 -10.43
CA PRO A 474 -2.14 -17.28 -9.29
C PRO A 474 -2.85 -17.47 -7.95
N GLU A 475 -4.17 -17.69 -7.94
CA GLU A 475 -4.96 -17.95 -6.74
C GLU A 475 -5.01 -19.45 -6.37
N ALA A 476 -4.50 -20.37 -7.20
CA ALA A 476 -4.57 -21.80 -6.91
C ALA A 476 -3.63 -22.19 -5.77
N THR A 477 -4.21 -22.80 -4.72
CA THR A 477 -3.48 -23.31 -3.56
C THR A 477 -3.13 -24.79 -3.67
N ASP A 478 -3.74 -25.52 -4.61
CA ASP A 478 -3.49 -26.96 -4.83
C ASP A 478 -3.48 -27.32 -6.33
N GLU A 479 -2.50 -28.14 -6.74
CA GLU A 479 -2.32 -28.56 -8.13
C GLU A 479 -3.30 -29.69 -8.50
N ASP A 480 -4.32 -29.34 -9.29
CA ASP A 480 -5.37 -30.28 -9.69
C ASP A 480 -5.02 -31.10 -10.97
N GLY A 481 -3.84 -30.87 -11.55
CA GLY A 481 -3.39 -31.52 -12.77
C GLY A 481 -3.99 -30.91 -14.04
N SER A 482 -4.64 -29.75 -13.95
CA SER A 482 -5.23 -29.06 -15.09
C SER A 482 -4.23 -28.30 -15.96
N CYS A 483 -2.95 -28.19 -15.57
CA CYS A 483 -1.94 -27.44 -16.32
C CYS A 483 -1.86 -27.86 -17.80
N VAL A 484 -2.00 -26.87 -18.70
CA VAL A 484 -1.80 -27.01 -20.14
C VAL A 484 -0.66 -26.14 -20.64
N PHE A 485 0.14 -26.67 -21.56
CA PHE A 485 1.34 -26.01 -22.08
C PHE A 485 1.28 -25.83 -23.60
N HIS A 486 1.89 -24.75 -24.09
CA HIS A 486 2.11 -24.54 -25.52
C HIS A 486 3.20 -25.49 -26.04
N ILE A 487 2.82 -26.33 -27.00
CA ILE A 487 3.72 -27.28 -27.67
C ILE A 487 3.77 -26.98 -29.15
N GLU A 488 4.98 -26.78 -29.66
CA GLU A 488 5.26 -26.56 -31.08
C GLU A 488 5.92 -27.81 -31.68
N LEU A 489 5.25 -28.42 -32.66
CA LEU A 489 5.78 -29.56 -33.41
C LEU A 489 6.06 -29.13 -34.85
N ASN A 490 7.24 -29.47 -35.37
CA ASN A 490 7.64 -29.16 -36.73
C ASN A 490 8.01 -30.45 -37.49
N ILE A 491 7.52 -30.58 -38.73
CA ILE A 491 7.77 -31.74 -39.60
C ILE A 491 8.12 -31.27 -41.00
N ASP A 492 9.17 -31.85 -41.57
CA ASP A 492 9.55 -31.69 -42.97
C ASP A 492 8.97 -32.86 -43.78
N ILE A 493 8.13 -32.54 -44.76
CA ILE A 493 7.51 -33.51 -45.67
C ILE A 493 8.12 -33.47 -47.07
N PHE A 494 9.30 -32.87 -47.26
CA PHE A 494 9.98 -32.73 -48.54
C PHE A 494 9.96 -34.04 -49.36
N GLY A 495 9.44 -33.95 -50.59
CA GLY A 495 9.23 -35.11 -51.48
C GLY A 495 7.86 -35.79 -51.38
N ASN A 496 6.98 -35.36 -50.47
CA ASN A 496 5.56 -35.75 -50.43
C ASN A 496 4.69 -34.60 -50.96
N GLU A 497 3.65 -34.90 -51.75
CA GLU A 497 2.74 -33.89 -52.28
C GLU A 497 1.54 -33.66 -51.33
N GLY A 498 1.19 -32.39 -51.09
CA GLY A 498 0.01 -31.96 -50.33
C GLY A 498 0.30 -31.44 -48.92
N GLY A 499 -0.76 -31.13 -48.16
CA GLY A 499 -0.65 -30.69 -46.77
C GLY A 499 -0.30 -31.82 -45.80
N VAL A 500 -0.07 -31.51 -44.52
CA VAL A 500 0.09 -32.53 -43.47
C VAL A 500 -0.87 -32.26 -42.33
N MET A 501 -1.44 -33.34 -41.80
CA MET A 501 -2.29 -33.32 -40.62
C MET A 501 -1.57 -34.06 -39.50
N LEU A 502 -1.83 -33.64 -38.26
CA LEU A 502 -1.40 -34.32 -37.06
C LEU A 502 -2.59 -35.08 -36.50
N PHE A 503 -2.42 -36.37 -36.26
CA PHE A 503 -3.42 -37.20 -35.61
C PHE A 503 -3.00 -37.48 -34.17
N THR A 504 -3.92 -37.22 -33.25
CA THR A 504 -3.67 -37.26 -31.81
C THR A 504 -4.92 -37.81 -31.11
N ASP A 505 -4.80 -38.14 -29.83
CA ASP A 505 -5.97 -38.50 -29.02
C ASP A 505 -6.96 -37.33 -28.84
N LEU A 506 -6.52 -36.09 -29.07
CA LEU A 506 -7.34 -34.88 -29.06
C LEU A 506 -8.06 -34.62 -30.39
N GLY A 507 -7.75 -35.41 -31.43
CA GLY A 507 -8.32 -35.29 -32.76
C GLY A 507 -7.29 -34.96 -33.84
N ILE A 508 -7.80 -34.51 -35.00
CA ILE A 508 -7.01 -34.17 -36.19
C ILE A 508 -6.76 -32.68 -36.20
N VAL A 509 -5.49 -32.28 -36.25
CA VAL A 509 -5.05 -30.88 -36.36
C VAL A 509 -4.45 -30.66 -37.74
N GLU A 510 -4.85 -29.59 -38.42
CA GLU A 510 -4.28 -29.20 -39.71
C GLU A 510 -2.97 -28.43 -39.49
N GLY A 511 -1.92 -28.81 -40.20
CA GLY A 511 -0.64 -28.11 -40.10
C GLY A 511 -0.66 -26.76 -40.82
N THR A 512 0.21 -25.85 -40.38
CA THR A 512 0.48 -24.60 -41.10
C THR A 512 1.78 -24.74 -41.89
N HIS A 513 1.73 -24.47 -43.20
CA HIS A 513 2.94 -24.50 -44.02
C HIS A 513 3.84 -23.32 -43.66
N VAL A 514 5.10 -23.59 -43.32
CA VAL A 514 6.10 -22.57 -42.99
C VAL A 514 6.90 -22.22 -44.24
N ASN A 515 7.92 -23.01 -44.58
CA ASN A 515 8.78 -22.87 -45.76
C ASN A 515 9.57 -24.18 -45.99
N PHE A 516 10.13 -24.36 -47.19
CA PHE A 516 11.02 -25.48 -47.53
C PHE A 516 10.45 -26.89 -47.28
N GLY A 517 9.12 -27.05 -47.34
CA GLY A 517 8.47 -28.34 -47.06
C GLY A 517 8.20 -28.59 -45.57
N VAL A 518 8.52 -27.64 -44.70
CA VAL A 518 8.24 -27.70 -43.26
C VAL A 518 6.85 -27.21 -42.93
N TRP A 519 6.18 -27.95 -42.05
CA TRP A 519 4.89 -27.64 -41.48
C TRP A 519 4.96 -27.60 -39.97
N ARG A 520 4.21 -26.67 -39.39
CA ARG A 520 4.17 -26.39 -37.95
C ARG A 520 2.78 -26.72 -37.38
N PHE A 521 2.78 -27.21 -36.14
CA PHE A 521 1.60 -27.44 -35.33
C PHE A 521 1.77 -26.78 -33.96
N ASP A 522 0.80 -25.96 -33.58
CA ASP A 522 0.74 -25.30 -32.28
C ASP A 522 -0.40 -25.90 -31.47
N LEU A 523 -0.06 -26.47 -30.32
CA LEU A 523 -1.00 -27.25 -29.49
C LEU A 523 -1.00 -26.74 -28.05
N LEU A 524 -2.14 -26.91 -27.38
CA LEU A 524 -2.25 -26.81 -25.93
C LEU A 524 -2.46 -28.21 -25.38
N ILE A 525 -1.47 -28.71 -24.64
CA ILE A 525 -1.45 -30.11 -24.20
C ILE A 525 -1.38 -30.16 -22.67
N PRO A 526 -2.23 -30.97 -22.01
CA PRO A 526 -2.11 -31.23 -20.57
C PRO A 526 -0.78 -31.90 -20.20
N THR A 527 -0.41 -31.82 -18.92
CA THR A 527 0.73 -32.56 -18.39
C THR A 527 0.59 -34.06 -18.63
N GLY A 528 1.64 -34.72 -19.11
CA GLY A 528 1.69 -36.17 -19.29
C GLY A 528 2.18 -36.64 -20.66
N ASP A 529 2.01 -37.93 -20.94
CA ASP A 529 2.36 -38.55 -22.22
C ASP A 529 1.41 -38.10 -23.34
N PHE A 530 1.98 -37.67 -24.46
CA PHE A 530 1.25 -37.24 -25.64
C PHE A 530 1.71 -38.01 -26.88
N PRO A 531 1.00 -39.10 -27.25
CA PRO A 531 1.25 -39.83 -28.46
C PRO A 531 0.68 -39.12 -29.69
N TYR A 532 1.43 -39.11 -30.80
CA TYR A 532 1.01 -38.50 -32.06
C TYR A 532 1.66 -39.14 -33.29
N HIS A 533 1.05 -38.95 -34.46
CA HIS A 533 1.64 -39.30 -35.76
C HIS A 533 1.17 -38.33 -36.85
N PHE A 534 1.94 -38.22 -37.93
CA PHE A 534 1.62 -37.34 -39.06
C PHE A 534 0.92 -38.10 -40.19
N ILE A 535 0.03 -37.42 -40.92
CA ILE A 535 -0.65 -37.94 -42.11
C ILE A 535 -0.40 -36.97 -43.26
N ASN A 536 0.16 -37.46 -44.37
CA ASN A 536 0.44 -36.61 -45.53
C ASN A 536 -0.84 -36.29 -46.35
N GLY A 537 -0.71 -35.41 -47.34
CA GLY A 537 -1.84 -34.92 -48.14
C GLY A 537 -2.52 -35.96 -49.03
N ALA A 538 -1.91 -37.14 -49.18
CA ALA A 538 -2.50 -38.29 -49.84
C ALA A 538 -3.27 -39.21 -48.88
N GLY A 539 -3.33 -38.86 -47.58
CA GLY A 539 -3.95 -39.67 -46.53
C GLY A 539 -3.11 -40.87 -46.10
N VAL A 540 -1.79 -40.84 -46.34
CA VAL A 540 -0.87 -41.90 -45.91
C VAL A 540 -0.34 -41.56 -44.52
N ASP A 541 -0.52 -42.51 -43.61
CA ASP A 541 -0.05 -42.47 -42.23
C ASP A 541 1.48 -42.65 -42.14
N GLU A 542 2.08 -42.03 -41.12
CA GLU A 542 3.48 -42.20 -40.78
C GLU A 542 3.72 -43.60 -40.20
N ILE A 543 4.88 -44.20 -40.47
CA ILE A 543 5.26 -45.51 -39.93
C ILE A 543 5.97 -45.43 -38.57
N ILE A 544 6.06 -44.22 -38.00
CA ILE A 544 6.74 -43.94 -36.74
C ILE A 544 5.71 -43.52 -35.70
N ASP A 545 5.70 -44.24 -34.58
CA ASP A 545 4.96 -43.84 -33.38
C ASP A 545 5.78 -42.78 -32.62
N ARG A 546 5.22 -41.59 -32.42
CA ARG A 546 5.87 -40.51 -31.66
C ARG A 546 5.14 -40.33 -30.32
N ASN A 547 5.91 -40.07 -29.27
CA ASN A 547 5.40 -39.75 -27.95
C ASN A 547 6.32 -38.73 -27.28
N ILE A 548 5.75 -37.71 -26.67
CA ILE A 548 6.46 -36.74 -25.83
C ILE A 548 5.86 -36.74 -24.43
N PHE A 549 6.69 -36.45 -23.42
CA PHE A 549 6.21 -36.17 -22.07
C PHE A 549 6.18 -34.66 -21.87
N VAL A 550 4.99 -34.12 -21.62
CA VAL A 550 4.75 -32.69 -21.44
C VAL A 550 4.79 -32.36 -19.95
N GLU A 551 5.77 -31.55 -19.54
CA GLU A 551 5.92 -30.98 -18.19
C GLU A 551 6.12 -29.46 -18.20
N GLY A 552 6.08 -28.86 -19.39
CA GLY A 552 6.34 -27.45 -19.64
C GLY A 552 6.20 -27.10 -21.13
N PRO A 553 6.32 -25.82 -21.50
CA PRO A 553 6.34 -25.40 -22.90
C PRO A 553 7.51 -26.05 -23.65
N LEU A 554 7.25 -26.53 -24.87
CA LEU A 554 8.23 -27.27 -25.67
C LEU A 554 8.13 -26.90 -27.14
N SER A 555 9.27 -26.65 -27.78
CA SER A 555 9.39 -26.58 -29.24
C SER A 555 10.37 -27.65 -29.71
N LEU A 556 9.89 -28.56 -30.55
CA LEU A 556 10.70 -29.66 -31.09
C LEU A 556 11.41 -29.25 -32.38
N GLU A 557 12.61 -29.80 -32.57
CA GLU A 557 13.36 -29.68 -33.80
C GLU A 557 12.60 -30.28 -35.00
N VAL A 558 12.89 -29.76 -36.19
CA VAL A 558 12.31 -30.25 -37.44
C VAL A 558 12.83 -31.64 -37.76
N VAL A 559 11.92 -32.60 -37.89
CA VAL A 559 12.22 -34.00 -38.26
C VAL A 559 11.62 -34.34 -39.62
N CYS A 560 12.07 -35.43 -40.26
CA CYS A 560 11.51 -35.85 -41.55
C CYS A 560 10.28 -36.75 -41.39
N PHE A 561 9.34 -36.70 -42.33
CA PHE A 561 8.26 -37.68 -42.42
C PHE A 561 8.82 -39.10 -42.54
N ASN A 562 8.33 -40.04 -41.72
CA ASN A 562 8.85 -41.40 -41.56
C ASN A 562 10.31 -41.48 -41.05
N SER A 563 10.80 -40.46 -40.35
CA SER A 563 12.10 -40.47 -39.66
C SER A 563 12.08 -39.72 -38.33
N VAL A 564 12.86 -40.18 -37.35
CA VAL A 564 13.16 -39.39 -36.14
C VAL A 564 14.35 -38.44 -36.32
N TYR A 565 14.95 -38.44 -37.51
CA TYR A 565 16.05 -37.55 -37.89
C TYR A 565 15.56 -36.51 -38.92
N PRO A 566 16.22 -35.35 -39.03
CA PRO A 566 15.91 -34.36 -40.08
C PRO A 566 16.03 -34.95 -41.49
N CYS A 567 15.35 -34.33 -42.47
CA CYS A 567 15.33 -34.84 -43.84
C CYS A 567 16.72 -34.78 -44.50
N TYR A 568 16.97 -35.71 -45.42
CA TYR A 568 18.04 -35.56 -46.40
C TYR A 568 17.58 -34.59 -47.48
N GLY A 569 18.43 -33.64 -47.87
CA GLY A 569 18.09 -32.56 -48.78
C GLY A 569 19.34 -31.82 -49.23
N CYS A 570 19.17 -30.70 -49.93
CA CYS A 570 20.31 -29.83 -50.22
C CYS A 570 20.53 -28.88 -49.04
N SER A 571 21.64 -29.03 -48.34
CA SER A 571 22.12 -28.14 -47.28
C SER A 571 23.07 -27.05 -47.78
N ASP A 572 23.39 -27.05 -49.09
CA ASP A 572 24.22 -26.03 -49.73
C ASP A 572 23.37 -24.84 -50.23
N PRO A 573 23.54 -23.63 -49.66
CA PRO A 573 22.78 -22.44 -50.05
C PRO A 573 23.07 -21.95 -51.48
N ASP A 574 24.12 -22.47 -52.15
CA ASP A 574 24.44 -22.12 -53.53
C ASP A 574 23.52 -22.80 -54.56
N PHE A 575 22.53 -23.59 -54.12
CA PHE A 575 21.56 -24.29 -54.97
C PHE A 575 20.12 -23.84 -54.69
N ILE A 576 19.27 -23.84 -55.72
CA ILE A 576 17.84 -23.51 -55.58
C ILE A 576 17.11 -24.52 -54.67
N ASP A 577 17.59 -25.76 -54.66
CA ASP A 577 16.98 -26.86 -53.90
C ASP A 577 17.34 -26.79 -52.40
N PHE A 578 17.98 -25.71 -51.94
CA PHE A 578 18.42 -25.51 -50.56
C PHE A 578 17.26 -25.60 -49.56
N ASN A 579 17.44 -26.44 -48.54
CA ASN A 579 16.57 -26.59 -47.39
C ASN A 579 17.44 -26.48 -46.11
N PRO A 580 17.28 -25.41 -45.31
CA PRO A 580 18.10 -25.17 -44.11
C PRO A 580 17.88 -26.21 -42.99
N TYR A 581 16.84 -27.04 -43.10
CA TYR A 581 16.53 -28.10 -42.14
C TYR A 581 17.12 -29.46 -42.54
N SER A 582 17.82 -29.55 -43.66
CA SER A 582 18.42 -30.79 -44.14
C SER A 582 19.82 -31.04 -43.57
N ILE A 583 20.12 -32.30 -43.21
CA ILE A 583 21.39 -32.66 -42.53
C ILE A 583 22.52 -33.15 -43.45
N SER A 584 22.27 -33.40 -44.73
CA SER A 584 23.34 -33.73 -45.68
C SER A 584 22.92 -33.63 -47.16
N ASP A 585 23.83 -33.09 -47.98
CA ASP A 585 23.77 -33.02 -49.46
C ASP A 585 23.80 -34.39 -50.14
N ASN A 586 22.68 -35.12 -50.12
CA ASN A 586 22.65 -36.49 -50.63
C ASN A 586 22.47 -36.57 -52.17
N THR A 587 23.31 -35.85 -52.92
CA THR A 587 23.20 -35.63 -54.39
C THR A 587 21.90 -34.94 -54.86
N LEU A 588 21.14 -34.37 -53.92
CA LEU A 588 19.86 -33.69 -54.16
C LEU A 588 20.01 -32.19 -54.46
N CYS A 589 21.21 -31.63 -54.38
CA CYS A 589 21.55 -30.30 -54.91
C CYS A 589 21.67 -30.39 -56.44
N LEU A 590 20.56 -30.25 -57.15
CA LEU A 590 20.50 -30.50 -58.60
C LEU A 590 20.69 -29.23 -59.42
N THR A 591 20.16 -28.10 -58.93
CA THR A 591 20.12 -26.85 -59.68
C THR A 591 20.97 -25.77 -59.00
N THR A 592 22.13 -25.46 -59.56
CA THR A 592 22.98 -24.36 -59.09
C THR A 592 22.26 -23.03 -59.24
N SER A 593 22.34 -22.18 -58.22
CA SER A 593 21.88 -20.80 -58.30
C SER A 593 22.69 -20.02 -59.34
N SER A 594 22.00 -19.28 -60.20
CA SER A 594 22.57 -18.37 -61.19
C SER A 594 21.81 -17.04 -61.09
N PHE A 595 22.50 -16.06 -60.51
CA PHE A 595 21.97 -14.73 -60.22
C PHE A 595 21.92 -13.84 -61.46
N GLY A 596 20.83 -13.11 -61.61
CA GLY A 596 20.66 -12.06 -62.62
C GLY A 596 19.21 -11.97 -63.08
N CYS A 597 18.92 -11.03 -63.99
CA CYS A 597 17.53 -10.76 -64.37
C CYS A 597 16.76 -11.98 -64.94
N THR A 598 15.65 -12.34 -64.27
CA THR A 598 14.79 -13.48 -64.65
C THR A 598 13.51 -13.09 -65.39
N TYR A 599 13.25 -11.79 -65.55
CA TYR A 599 12.02 -11.28 -66.16
C TYR A 599 12.12 -11.22 -67.69
N LEU A 600 11.31 -12.00 -68.40
CA LEU A 600 11.33 -12.13 -69.87
C LEU A 600 11.21 -10.79 -70.63
N ASN A 601 10.53 -9.81 -70.02
CA ASN A 601 10.30 -8.48 -70.58
C ASN A 601 11.42 -7.47 -70.26
N ALA A 602 12.46 -7.85 -69.52
CA ALA A 602 13.62 -7.02 -69.29
C ALA A 602 14.59 -7.05 -70.48
N LEU A 603 15.21 -5.90 -70.77
CA LEU A 603 16.24 -5.71 -71.78
C LEU A 603 17.49 -6.58 -71.53
N ASN A 604 17.77 -6.92 -70.27
CA ASN A 604 18.89 -7.77 -69.85
C ASN A 604 18.45 -9.14 -69.32
N PHE A 605 17.25 -9.61 -69.68
CA PHE A 605 16.80 -10.96 -69.39
C PHE A 605 17.83 -12.01 -69.86
N ASN A 606 18.19 -12.94 -68.96
CA ASN A 606 19.01 -14.09 -69.32
C ASN A 606 18.31 -15.39 -68.92
N PRO A 607 17.95 -16.27 -69.87
CA PRO A 607 17.26 -17.53 -69.56
C PRO A 607 18.11 -18.54 -68.78
N ALA A 608 19.41 -18.30 -68.61
CA ALA A 608 20.28 -19.12 -67.75
C ALA A 608 20.21 -18.72 -66.27
N ASN A 609 19.70 -17.53 -65.95
CA ASN A 609 19.53 -17.08 -64.58
C ASN A 609 18.22 -17.60 -64.02
N ASN A 610 18.28 -18.07 -62.78
CA ASN A 610 17.17 -18.74 -62.10
C ASN A 610 16.86 -18.12 -60.73
N ILE A 611 17.67 -17.14 -60.29
CA ILE A 611 17.40 -16.28 -59.14
C ILE A 611 17.57 -14.83 -59.59
N ASP A 612 16.53 -14.01 -59.38
CA ASP A 612 16.58 -12.58 -59.67
C ASP A 612 17.43 -11.85 -58.63
N ASP A 613 18.40 -11.06 -59.06
CA ASP A 613 19.28 -10.28 -58.19
C ASP A 613 18.93 -8.77 -58.20
N GLY A 614 17.77 -8.40 -58.75
CA GLY A 614 17.32 -7.01 -58.88
C GLY A 614 18.02 -6.22 -59.99
N SER A 615 18.86 -6.87 -60.81
CA SER A 615 19.57 -6.20 -61.92
C SER A 615 18.71 -5.95 -63.17
N CYS A 616 17.41 -6.30 -63.18
CA CYS A 616 16.55 -6.14 -64.37
C CYS A 616 16.41 -4.70 -64.86
N ILE A 617 16.58 -4.52 -66.17
CA ILE A 617 16.44 -3.25 -66.88
C ILE A 617 15.23 -3.37 -67.81
N PHE A 618 14.21 -2.54 -67.65
CA PHE A 618 13.03 -2.51 -68.52
C PHE A 618 13.02 -1.26 -69.42
N ASP A 619 12.34 -1.33 -70.56
CA ASP A 619 12.21 -0.18 -71.48
C ASP A 619 11.31 0.93 -70.87
N GLN A 620 11.67 2.20 -71.05
CA GLN A 620 10.96 3.32 -70.40
C GLN A 620 9.58 3.53 -71.03
N CYS A 621 8.54 3.71 -70.21
CA CYS A 621 7.19 3.98 -70.68
C CYS A 621 7.02 5.49 -70.97
N ASP A 622 6.78 5.86 -72.24
CA ASP A 622 6.43 7.22 -72.62
C ASP A 622 5.04 7.60 -72.04
N ASN A 623 5.04 8.49 -71.04
CA ASN A 623 3.96 9.32 -70.50
C ASN A 623 2.51 8.97 -70.92
N SER A 624 1.72 8.49 -69.94
CA SER A 624 0.24 8.52 -69.79
C SER A 624 -0.47 7.18 -69.56
N SER A 625 0.24 6.06 -69.37
CA SER A 625 -0.40 4.75 -69.15
C SER A 625 0.06 3.92 -67.94
N CYS A 626 0.80 4.50 -66.99
CA CYS A 626 1.20 3.83 -65.74
C CYS A 626 0.49 4.50 -64.54
N PRO A 627 -0.70 4.02 -64.13
CA PRO A 627 -1.48 4.64 -63.03
C PRO A 627 -0.80 4.57 -61.66
N ASN A 628 0.21 3.71 -61.51
CA ASN A 628 0.87 3.40 -60.25
C ASN A 628 2.33 3.88 -60.20
N ASP A 629 2.75 4.69 -61.18
CA ASP A 629 3.98 5.49 -61.13
C ASP A 629 3.64 6.77 -60.34
N LEU A 630 3.82 6.71 -59.03
CA LEU A 630 3.37 7.72 -58.08
C LEU A 630 4.31 8.94 -58.07
N ASN A 631 5.58 8.74 -58.41
CA ASN A 631 6.56 9.83 -58.51
C ASN A 631 6.68 10.42 -59.93
N SER A 632 6.03 9.80 -60.93
CA SER A 632 6.03 10.17 -62.34
C SER A 632 7.41 10.11 -63.00
N ASP A 633 8.27 9.15 -62.60
CA ASP A 633 9.61 8.97 -63.15
C ASP A 633 9.66 8.06 -64.41
N GLY A 634 8.52 7.52 -64.82
CA GLY A 634 8.36 6.65 -65.99
C GLY A 634 8.55 5.17 -65.70
N THR A 635 8.73 4.78 -64.43
CA THR A 635 8.81 3.39 -63.97
C THR A 635 7.86 3.14 -62.79
N ILE A 636 7.55 1.87 -62.49
CA ILE A 636 6.88 1.50 -61.23
C ILE A 636 7.90 0.70 -60.45
N SER A 637 8.50 1.32 -59.44
CA SER A 637 9.64 0.77 -58.71
C SER A 637 9.38 0.73 -57.19
N THR A 638 10.40 0.31 -56.43
CA THR A 638 10.35 0.30 -54.97
C THR A 638 10.11 1.71 -54.41
N ASP A 639 10.55 2.75 -55.10
CA ASP A 639 10.33 4.14 -54.68
C ASP A 639 8.84 4.52 -54.72
N ASP A 640 8.09 4.07 -55.73
CA ASP A 640 6.63 4.23 -55.79
C ASP A 640 5.93 3.43 -54.69
N LEU A 641 6.40 2.21 -54.41
CA LEU A 641 5.88 1.40 -53.32
C LEU A 641 6.12 2.06 -51.96
N LEU A 642 7.27 2.70 -51.75
CA LEU A 642 7.58 3.44 -50.52
C LEU A 642 6.66 4.66 -50.38
N ILE A 643 6.38 5.39 -51.47
CA ILE A 643 5.40 6.48 -51.46
C ILE A 643 4.01 5.96 -51.08
N LEU A 644 3.59 4.82 -51.63
CA LEU A 644 2.33 4.19 -51.28
C LEU A 644 2.27 3.79 -49.80
N LEU A 645 3.35 3.20 -49.27
CA LEU A 645 3.42 2.72 -47.89
C LEU A 645 3.50 3.85 -46.85
N ILE A 646 4.07 5.01 -47.22
CA ILE A 646 4.06 6.21 -46.37
C ILE A 646 2.62 6.69 -46.13
N GLU A 647 1.78 6.63 -47.16
CA GLU A 647 0.38 7.05 -47.08
C GLU A 647 -0.56 5.90 -46.67
N TRP A 648 -0.03 4.68 -46.49
CA TRP A 648 -0.83 3.50 -46.20
C TRP A 648 -1.35 3.53 -44.75
N GLY A 649 -2.67 3.70 -44.61
CA GLY A 649 -3.34 3.76 -43.30
C GLY A 649 -3.58 5.18 -42.78
N THR A 650 -3.27 6.22 -43.56
CA THR A 650 -3.73 7.57 -43.24
C THR A 650 -5.25 7.68 -43.43
N ILE A 651 -5.94 8.38 -42.54
CA ILE A 651 -7.39 8.56 -42.63
C ILE A 651 -7.65 9.66 -43.67
N CYS A 652 -8.26 9.31 -44.79
CA CYS A 652 -8.69 10.28 -45.80
C CYS A 652 -9.65 11.31 -45.18
N GLN A 653 -9.38 12.60 -45.37
CA GLN A 653 -10.39 13.64 -45.16
C GLN A 653 -11.31 13.78 -46.38
#